data_AF-A0AAI9YWX5-F1
#
_entry.id   AF-A0AAI9YWX5-F1
#
_cell.length_a   1.000
_cell.length_b   1.000
_cell.length_c   1.000
_cell.angle_alpha   90.00
_cell.angle_beta   90.00
_cell.angle_gamma   90.00
#
_symmetry.space_group_name_H-M   'P 1'
#
loop_
_entity.id
_entity.type
_entity.pdbx_description
1 polymer ?
#
loop_
_entity_poly.entity_id
_entity_poly.type
_entity_poly.pdbx_seq_one_letter_code
_entity_poly.pdbx_strand_id
1 'polypeptide(L)'
;MPRKRRRIRGQSAMASDPPQLTWPIGRVPVEIFDEITTYLSRPDVKNLRLVNHEFDKMISSKYFRNVVVPFRSEMYKARKQKYLDDGGQGQPQLGKDTLFSSGMRIFQSFGEHILRFALSLELDEESLAYPPIKPTQQAVTSYWGIYRWPHESYNRYAELEGLEQTADETASMTEALKCLVQVQELGLCCDAGLGYLLGPDQQLESPPLPHPVFGLRNLRYRNLQRRLARADSDSMNARKLAFESPRDFKYTVLEAMVTNAGYTQAQAKDAIAILLSTENVSLTNIDFDERTAAAAAAAAHAAAQAAQTTADARANVAAHANHNLANIAQLIAQGQPAPFFNAADFDPPDHDDEIAEANAEARAAATVLNELTAGHPLQPRNLTRAQKEMLLELEWAHRALIQSYVLALIDNARMNSFNALTTLTIAKIPSSHVYMFQRSDFWQSLPNLTNVALAVVADWRQVSKVAPGCVEDDFVSPVKAVTKVHRLIQDHIAAQFNIKFLHFEWICGGEFAPGITQRNQYVLPAPFCDPMQMVHPEGAKSPDALLTLPHIRHLSLKNCYSAPHVFLQVLRTMGSQSLEKLELESVSLTGAPTRNPGAENAFGPALVIGPAHGPGIVLHGHGQAQGAQAAGQNQAPPLPPAPLQPQANPGFGGAPGVPAGVVIPQGPLHAPGILPAHLAGMMMQQPLPQIANVANNAVPPPPPPDPMAGWGRMRLRQPRLLSWAGIIERLAPTPPIQEIMVGQGFQDDEEDWVDDIVRKDDGFSLLPRPHSLVREKELLSIHHISLKSCGYVVLDIPMVDNHSIMPTTSPWQEPAEVTARRRELMPFMQSCGDRLAAKITNYISNQEHFNLSTAFGMDTEWTGVYDEEVIEAAKRDGIVHPGRGRITGMITKMAEQV
;
A
#
# COMPACT_ATOMS: atom_id res chain seq x y z
N MET A 1 -0.66 16.28 -50.71
CA MET A 1 -0.13 17.41 -51.50
C MET A 1 0.52 18.45 -50.59
N PRO A 2 1.85 18.44 -50.37
CA PRO A 2 2.53 19.46 -49.57
C PRO A 2 2.71 20.78 -50.34
N ARG A 3 2.46 21.93 -49.68
CA ARG A 3 2.60 23.26 -50.29
C ARG A 3 4.08 23.63 -50.48
N LYS A 4 4.51 23.81 -51.73
CA LYS A 4 5.88 24.26 -52.08
C LYS A 4 6.14 25.69 -51.53
N ARG A 5 7.12 25.86 -50.64
CA ARG A 5 7.61 27.20 -50.26
C ARG A 5 8.27 27.88 -51.47
N ARG A 6 7.88 29.12 -51.75
CA ARG A 6 8.30 29.90 -52.93
C ARG A 6 9.74 30.42 -52.74
N ARG A 7 10.71 29.83 -53.45
CA ARG A 7 12.12 30.27 -53.42
C ARG A 7 12.24 31.61 -54.17
N ILE A 8 12.51 32.70 -53.45
CA ILE A 8 12.76 34.02 -54.06
C ILE A 8 14.11 33.94 -54.80
N ARG A 9 14.13 34.37 -56.07
CA ARG A 9 15.29 34.27 -56.97
C ARG A 9 15.83 35.66 -57.28
N GLY A 10 16.54 36.26 -56.32
CA GLY A 10 17.38 37.43 -56.59
C GLY A 10 18.63 37.00 -57.36
N GLN A 11 18.95 37.71 -58.45
CA GLN A 11 20.21 37.53 -59.17
C GLN A 11 21.21 38.59 -58.70
N SER A 12 22.34 38.17 -58.12
CA SER A 12 23.57 38.97 -58.11
C SER A 12 24.79 38.10 -57.78
N ALA A 13 25.93 38.46 -58.38
CA ALA A 13 27.30 38.01 -58.12
C ALA A 13 27.61 36.49 -58.20
N MET A 14 28.74 36.19 -58.87
CA MET A 14 29.43 34.90 -58.72
C MET A 14 30.08 34.85 -57.32
N ALA A 15 29.70 33.86 -56.53
CA ALA A 15 30.46 33.37 -55.39
C ALA A 15 30.52 31.84 -55.48
N SER A 16 31.59 31.23 -54.97
CA SER A 16 31.78 29.78 -54.96
C SER A 16 30.56 29.06 -54.36
N ASP A 17 30.22 27.88 -54.91
CA ASP A 17 29.30 26.96 -54.22
C ASP A 17 29.75 26.81 -52.75
N PRO A 18 28.85 27.00 -51.77
CA PRO A 18 29.23 26.89 -50.38
C PRO A 18 29.70 25.46 -50.12
N PRO A 19 30.86 25.27 -49.44
CA PRO A 19 31.40 23.94 -49.22
C PRO A 19 30.34 23.09 -48.51
N GLN A 20 30.04 21.91 -49.06
CA GLN A 20 29.11 20.99 -48.44
C GLN A 20 29.69 20.58 -47.08
N LEU A 21 29.05 21.06 -46.01
CA LEU A 21 29.40 20.76 -44.62
C LEU A 21 29.05 19.30 -44.32
N THR A 22 29.94 18.43 -44.77
CA THR A 22 29.88 16.98 -44.57
C THR A 22 30.37 16.63 -43.16
N TRP A 23 29.70 15.67 -42.53
CA TRP A 23 30.08 15.17 -41.22
C TRP A 23 31.49 14.54 -41.27
N PRO A 24 32.41 14.86 -40.33
CA PRO A 24 33.80 14.41 -40.38
C PRO A 24 33.95 12.96 -39.85
N ILE A 25 33.48 12.00 -40.65
CA ILE A 25 33.47 10.56 -40.32
C ILE A 25 34.85 10.08 -39.84
N GLY A 26 34.87 9.37 -38.72
CA GLY A 26 36.06 8.76 -38.13
C GLY A 26 37.00 9.73 -37.42
N ARG A 27 36.60 11.00 -37.22
CA ARG A 27 37.41 12.03 -36.54
C ARG A 27 36.87 12.48 -35.19
N VAL A 28 35.65 12.08 -34.82
CA VAL A 28 35.02 12.43 -33.54
C VAL A 28 35.27 11.29 -32.56
N PRO A 29 35.96 11.52 -31.42
CA PRO A 29 36.17 10.49 -30.40
C PRO A 29 34.85 9.97 -29.81
N VAL A 30 34.81 8.71 -29.37
CA VAL A 30 33.60 8.09 -28.81
C VAL A 30 33.13 8.83 -27.56
N GLU A 31 34.07 9.36 -26.79
CA GLU A 31 33.91 10.18 -25.59
C GLU A 31 33.03 11.43 -25.86
N ILE A 32 33.03 11.97 -27.08
CA ILE A 32 32.20 13.12 -27.46
C ILE A 32 30.75 12.68 -27.72
N PHE A 33 30.53 11.52 -28.34
CA PHE A 33 29.18 10.94 -28.46
C PHE A 33 28.64 10.53 -27.08
N ASP A 34 29.52 10.04 -26.22
CA ASP A 34 29.23 9.77 -24.82
C ASP A 34 28.79 11.05 -24.09
N GLU A 35 29.57 12.14 -24.15
CA GLU A 35 29.22 13.38 -23.46
C GLU A 35 27.95 14.03 -24.04
N ILE A 36 27.74 14.01 -25.36
CA ILE A 36 26.48 14.45 -25.97
C ILE A 36 25.29 13.65 -25.42
N THR A 37 25.44 12.35 -25.19
CA THR A 37 24.35 11.48 -24.72
C THR A 37 24.12 11.47 -23.21
N THR A 38 24.91 12.20 -22.39
CA THR A 38 24.55 12.45 -20.97
C THR A 38 23.40 13.46 -20.88
N TYR A 39 23.30 14.40 -21.82
CA TYR A 39 22.32 15.48 -21.85
C TYR A 39 21.03 15.17 -22.65
N LEU A 40 20.97 14.04 -23.37
CA LEU A 40 19.84 13.69 -24.25
C LEU A 40 18.88 12.68 -23.62
N SER A 41 17.58 12.82 -23.90
CA SER A 41 16.60 11.83 -23.44
C SER A 41 16.63 10.56 -24.30
N ARG A 42 16.26 9.39 -23.76
CA ARG A 42 16.32 8.10 -24.49
C ARG A 42 15.61 8.13 -25.87
N PRO A 43 14.46 8.81 -26.07
CA PRO A 43 13.91 9.08 -27.40
C PRO A 43 14.82 9.89 -28.33
N ASP A 44 15.49 10.92 -27.83
CA ASP A 44 16.40 11.75 -28.63
C ASP A 44 17.65 10.96 -29.02
N VAL A 45 18.19 10.16 -28.11
CA VAL A 45 19.28 9.21 -28.39
C VAL A 45 18.87 8.18 -29.46
N LYS A 46 17.62 7.69 -29.44
CA LYS A 46 17.07 6.82 -30.50
C LYS A 46 17.00 7.55 -31.85
N ASN A 47 16.59 8.82 -31.87
CA ASN A 47 16.54 9.63 -33.09
C ASN A 47 17.95 9.96 -33.61
N LEU A 48 18.90 10.20 -32.71
CA LEU A 48 20.29 10.55 -33.02
C LEU A 48 21.00 9.41 -33.78
N ARG A 49 20.70 8.15 -33.45
CA ARG A 49 21.16 6.96 -34.20
C ARG A 49 20.71 6.94 -35.66
N LEU A 50 19.62 7.64 -36.01
CA LEU A 50 19.12 7.70 -37.40
C LEU A 50 19.82 8.78 -38.24
N VAL A 51 20.79 9.52 -37.68
CA VAL A 51 21.51 10.60 -38.40
C VAL A 51 22.50 10.03 -39.43
N ASN A 52 23.35 9.08 -39.04
CA ASN A 52 24.19 8.28 -39.94
C ASN A 52 24.73 7.02 -39.24
N HIS A 53 25.43 6.15 -39.97
CA HIS A 53 25.97 4.88 -39.45
C HIS A 53 27.05 5.03 -38.36
N GLU A 54 27.79 6.14 -38.30
CA GLU A 54 28.74 6.40 -37.22
C GLU A 54 28.00 6.76 -35.93
N PHE A 55 26.98 7.62 -36.01
CA PHE A 55 26.10 7.89 -34.88
C PHE A 55 25.42 6.59 -34.39
N ASP A 56 24.86 5.75 -35.28
CA ASP A 56 24.28 4.46 -34.86
C ASP A 56 25.30 3.57 -34.14
N LYS A 57 26.52 3.44 -34.68
CA LYS A 57 27.59 2.61 -34.10
C LYS A 57 28.05 3.12 -32.73
N MET A 58 28.39 4.40 -32.62
CA MET A 58 28.98 4.96 -31.39
C MET A 58 27.96 5.09 -30.25
N ILE A 59 26.66 5.21 -30.56
CA ILE A 59 25.61 5.45 -29.56
C ILE A 59 24.82 4.19 -29.22
N SER A 60 24.81 3.16 -30.07
CA SER A 60 24.11 1.89 -29.78
C SER A 60 24.59 1.25 -28.47
N SER A 61 25.91 1.26 -28.22
CA SER A 61 26.50 0.73 -26.98
C SER A 61 25.88 1.37 -25.73
N LYS A 62 25.83 2.71 -25.69
CA LYS A 62 25.23 3.46 -24.57
C LYS A 62 23.71 3.35 -24.53
N TYR A 63 23.04 3.30 -25.68
CA TYR A 63 21.59 3.15 -25.76
C TYR A 63 21.08 1.80 -25.24
N PHE A 64 21.85 0.73 -25.48
CA PHE A 64 21.57 -0.63 -25.01
C PHE A 64 22.29 -1.00 -23.71
N ARG A 65 23.11 -0.10 -23.11
CA ARG A 65 23.78 -0.34 -21.83
C ARG A 65 22.84 -0.82 -20.71
N ASN A 66 21.64 -0.25 -20.66
CA ASN A 66 20.59 -0.61 -19.71
C ASN A 66 19.31 -1.01 -20.48
N VAL A 67 18.87 -2.25 -20.32
CA VAL A 67 17.68 -2.81 -20.98
C VAL A 67 16.73 -3.42 -19.95
N VAL A 68 15.50 -2.90 -19.90
CA VAL A 68 14.35 -3.58 -19.28
C VAL A 68 13.42 -3.98 -20.42
N VAL A 69 13.03 -5.25 -20.48
CA VAL A 69 12.08 -5.79 -21.47
C VAL A 69 10.74 -6.04 -20.78
N PRO A 70 9.65 -5.34 -21.15
CA PRO A 70 8.32 -5.64 -20.66
C PRO A 70 7.79 -6.90 -21.39
N PHE A 71 7.39 -7.89 -20.62
CA PHE A 71 6.90 -9.18 -21.08
C PHE A 71 5.42 -9.05 -21.46
N ARG A 72 5.13 -8.42 -22.61
CA ARG A 72 3.76 -8.19 -23.12
C ARG A 72 3.48 -9.04 -24.36
N SER A 73 2.26 -9.60 -24.43
CA SER A 73 1.77 -10.42 -25.57
C SER A 73 1.99 -9.75 -26.94
N GLU A 74 1.85 -8.43 -27.01
CA GLU A 74 1.85 -7.64 -28.25
C GLU A 74 3.23 -7.52 -28.92
N MET A 75 4.32 -7.64 -28.14
CA MET A 75 5.68 -7.79 -28.68
C MET A 75 5.78 -9.00 -29.62
N TYR A 76 4.90 -9.99 -29.42
CA TYR A 76 4.89 -11.28 -30.10
C TYR A 76 3.69 -11.42 -31.09
N LYS A 77 2.54 -10.78 -30.82
CA LYS A 77 1.34 -10.78 -31.71
C LYS A 77 1.64 -10.33 -33.14
N ALA A 78 2.60 -9.41 -33.34
CA ALA A 78 2.92 -8.78 -34.63
C ALA A 78 3.24 -9.75 -35.79
N ARG A 79 3.49 -11.04 -35.49
CA ARG A 79 3.69 -12.09 -36.49
C ARG A 79 2.39 -12.72 -37.03
N LYS A 80 1.30 -12.77 -36.25
CA LYS A 80 0.08 -13.51 -36.64
C LYS A 80 -0.70 -12.82 -37.78
N GLN A 81 -0.70 -11.49 -37.79
CA GLN A 81 -1.30 -10.69 -38.87
C GLN A 81 -0.69 -11.00 -40.26
N LYS A 82 0.63 -11.28 -40.29
CA LYS A 82 1.40 -11.47 -41.52
C LYS A 82 1.11 -12.77 -42.28
N TYR A 83 0.38 -13.71 -41.67
CA TYR A 83 -0.06 -14.95 -42.32
C TYR A 83 -1.53 -14.90 -42.79
N LEU A 84 -2.24 -13.79 -42.55
CA LEU A 84 -3.63 -13.58 -43.00
C LEU A 84 -3.73 -12.62 -44.19
N ASP A 85 -2.71 -11.79 -44.41
CA ASP A 85 -2.70 -10.70 -45.40
C ASP A 85 -1.99 -11.08 -46.73
N ASP A 86 -1.27 -12.21 -46.76
CA ASP A 86 -0.60 -12.73 -47.97
C ASP A 86 -1.31 -13.98 -48.49
N GLY A 87 -2.18 -13.81 -49.49
CA GLY A 87 -2.92 -14.88 -50.16
C GLY A 87 -2.07 -15.78 -51.08
N GLY A 88 -0.77 -15.90 -50.83
CA GLY A 88 0.17 -16.68 -51.62
C GLY A 88 0.13 -18.19 -51.32
N GLN A 89 0.19 -19.01 -52.37
CA GLN A 89 0.25 -20.48 -52.25
C GLN A 89 1.64 -20.96 -51.78
N GLY A 90 1.96 -20.77 -50.51
CA GLY A 90 3.15 -21.32 -49.85
C GLY A 90 2.85 -22.66 -49.17
N GLN A 91 3.66 -23.69 -49.43
CA GLN A 91 3.60 -24.94 -48.66
C GLN A 91 4.04 -24.70 -47.20
N PRO A 92 3.39 -25.32 -46.19
CA PRO A 92 3.75 -25.14 -44.80
C PRO A 92 5.08 -25.83 -44.48
N GLN A 93 6.19 -25.09 -44.54
CA GLN A 93 7.47 -25.55 -44.01
C GLN A 93 7.45 -25.51 -42.47
N LEU A 94 7.45 -26.70 -41.87
CA LEU A 94 7.50 -26.91 -40.42
C LEU A 94 8.87 -26.48 -39.87
N GLY A 95 9.02 -25.20 -39.49
CA GLY A 95 10.34 -24.61 -39.22
C GLY A 95 10.41 -23.53 -38.12
N LYS A 96 10.91 -23.94 -36.95
CA LYS A 96 11.96 -23.26 -36.15
C LYS A 96 11.81 -21.77 -35.71
N ASP A 97 10.64 -21.17 -35.78
CA ASP A 97 10.45 -19.73 -35.54
C ASP A 97 9.87 -19.40 -34.15
N THR A 98 10.68 -19.56 -33.09
CA THR A 98 10.29 -19.24 -31.71
C THR A 98 10.18 -17.73 -31.45
N LEU A 99 9.60 -17.36 -30.30
CA LEU A 99 9.19 -15.99 -29.95
C LEU A 99 10.32 -14.97 -29.99
N PHE A 100 11.53 -15.39 -29.62
CA PHE A 100 12.70 -14.53 -29.68
C PHE A 100 13.15 -14.26 -31.13
N SER A 101 12.72 -14.94 -32.19
CA SER A 101 13.14 -14.69 -33.61
C SER A 101 13.16 -13.20 -34.05
N SER A 102 12.29 -12.35 -33.46
CA SER A 102 12.34 -10.88 -33.62
C SER A 102 13.31 -10.19 -32.64
N GLY A 103 13.16 -10.40 -31.32
CA GLY A 103 13.95 -9.75 -30.27
C GLY A 103 15.40 -10.26 -30.14
N MET A 104 15.64 -11.53 -30.44
CA MET A 104 16.94 -12.20 -30.55
C MET A 104 17.89 -11.45 -31.47
N ARG A 105 17.39 -10.77 -32.51
CA ARG A 105 18.25 -9.91 -33.34
C ARG A 105 18.88 -8.77 -32.52
N ILE A 106 18.19 -8.26 -31.50
CA ILE A 106 18.72 -7.27 -30.57
C ILE A 106 19.75 -7.92 -29.63
N PHE A 107 19.43 -9.09 -29.06
CA PHE A 107 20.37 -9.85 -28.23
C PHE A 107 21.66 -10.23 -28.99
N GLN A 108 21.55 -10.78 -30.20
CA GLN A 108 22.67 -11.18 -31.06
C GLN A 108 23.49 -9.98 -31.58
N SER A 109 22.86 -8.84 -31.85
CA SER A 109 23.56 -7.67 -32.42
C SER A 109 24.10 -6.69 -31.37
N PHE A 110 23.53 -6.67 -30.16
CA PHE A 110 23.84 -5.68 -29.13
C PHE A 110 24.02 -6.26 -27.72
N GLY A 111 23.86 -7.57 -27.51
CA GLY A 111 23.94 -8.22 -26.19
C GLY A 111 25.28 -8.03 -25.48
N GLU A 112 26.38 -7.98 -26.25
CA GLU A 112 27.71 -7.63 -25.74
C GLU A 112 27.75 -6.24 -25.09
N HIS A 113 26.87 -5.31 -25.48
CA HIS A 113 26.80 -3.97 -24.90
C HIS A 113 25.82 -3.86 -23.72
N ILE A 114 25.04 -4.89 -23.41
CA ILE A 114 24.03 -4.85 -22.35
C ILE A 114 24.70 -5.17 -21.01
N LEU A 115 25.07 -4.11 -20.28
CA LEU A 115 25.67 -4.23 -18.93
C LEU A 115 24.61 -4.41 -17.84
N ARG A 116 23.37 -3.96 -18.07
CA ARG A 116 22.22 -4.18 -17.19
C ARG A 116 21.03 -4.74 -17.97
N PHE A 117 20.56 -5.93 -17.62
CA PHE A 117 19.43 -6.59 -18.28
C PHE A 117 18.35 -7.02 -17.28
N ALA A 118 17.08 -6.75 -17.60
CA ALA A 118 15.96 -7.15 -16.75
C ALA A 118 14.68 -7.48 -17.52
N LEU A 119 13.87 -8.35 -16.91
CA LEU A 119 12.51 -8.66 -17.33
C LEU A 119 11.52 -7.96 -16.39
N SER A 120 10.47 -7.35 -16.95
CA SER A 120 9.33 -6.80 -16.21
C SER A 120 8.04 -7.44 -16.69
N LEU A 121 7.23 -7.96 -15.76
CA LEU A 121 5.82 -8.29 -15.97
C LEU A 121 5.08 -7.72 -14.78
N GLU A 122 4.29 -6.68 -15.00
CA GLU A 122 3.57 -5.97 -13.95
C GLU A 122 2.12 -5.83 -14.38
N LEU A 123 1.20 -6.03 -13.43
CA LEU A 123 -0.19 -5.66 -13.59
C LEU A 123 -0.29 -4.16 -13.92
N ASP A 124 -1.24 -3.82 -14.79
CA ASP A 124 -1.75 -2.47 -14.94
C ASP A 124 -3.13 -2.41 -14.27
N GLU A 125 -3.25 -1.64 -13.18
CA GLU A 125 -4.51 -1.54 -12.42
C GLU A 125 -5.63 -0.89 -13.24
N GLU A 126 -5.34 -0.09 -14.27
CA GLU A 126 -6.36 0.45 -15.18
C GLU A 126 -6.92 -0.67 -16.10
N SER A 127 -6.07 -1.57 -16.59
CA SER A 127 -6.50 -2.81 -17.27
C SER A 127 -7.22 -3.78 -16.32
N LEU A 128 -6.90 -3.80 -15.01
CA LEU A 128 -7.67 -4.58 -14.03
C LEU A 128 -9.04 -3.94 -13.75
N ALA A 129 -9.14 -2.62 -13.73
CA ALA A 129 -10.41 -1.91 -13.60
C ALA A 129 -11.38 -2.24 -14.75
N TYR A 130 -10.85 -2.43 -15.97
CA TYR A 130 -11.61 -2.75 -17.17
C TYR A 130 -11.14 -4.05 -17.85
N PRO A 131 -11.36 -5.22 -17.22
CA PRO A 131 -10.88 -6.49 -17.75
C PRO A 131 -11.63 -6.84 -19.04
N PRO A 132 -10.96 -7.44 -20.05
CA PRO A 132 -11.61 -7.87 -21.30
C PRO A 132 -12.85 -8.74 -21.04
N ILE A 133 -13.84 -8.75 -21.94
CA ILE A 133 -14.89 -9.77 -21.86
C ILE A 133 -14.27 -11.13 -22.16
N LYS A 134 -14.54 -12.08 -21.27
CA LYS A 134 -14.15 -13.47 -21.37
C LYS A 134 -15.44 -14.31 -21.38
N PRO A 135 -15.91 -14.75 -22.56
CA PRO A 135 -17.17 -15.48 -22.65
C PRO A 135 -17.16 -16.73 -21.76
N THR A 136 -18.22 -16.90 -20.96
CA THR A 136 -18.45 -18.13 -20.20
C THR A 136 -18.97 -19.28 -21.07
N GLN A 137 -19.37 -18.97 -22.30
CA GLN A 137 -19.98 -19.86 -23.28
C GLN A 137 -19.40 -19.59 -24.67
N GLN A 138 -19.36 -20.63 -25.51
CA GLN A 138 -19.05 -20.57 -26.95
C GLN A 138 -20.32 -20.79 -27.78
N ALA A 139 -20.38 -20.25 -28.99
CA ALA A 139 -21.44 -20.61 -29.93
C ALA A 139 -21.15 -22.01 -30.50
N VAL A 140 -22.16 -22.88 -30.49
CA VAL A 140 -22.09 -24.25 -31.02
C VAL A 140 -23.14 -24.41 -32.11
N THR A 141 -22.72 -24.90 -33.27
CA THR A 141 -23.61 -25.25 -34.39
C THR A 141 -24.23 -26.63 -34.18
N SER A 142 -25.54 -26.73 -34.38
CA SER A 142 -26.29 -27.98 -34.30
C SER A 142 -27.31 -28.08 -35.44
N TYR A 143 -27.94 -29.24 -35.59
CA TYR A 143 -29.03 -29.46 -36.55
C TYR A 143 -30.22 -28.50 -36.36
N TRP A 144 -30.48 -28.06 -35.13
CA TRP A 144 -31.64 -27.23 -34.78
C TRP A 144 -31.37 -25.71 -34.82
N GLY A 145 -30.09 -25.31 -34.97
CA GLY A 145 -29.68 -23.91 -34.91
C GLY A 145 -28.35 -23.70 -34.21
N ILE A 146 -28.08 -22.45 -33.86
CA ILE A 146 -26.87 -22.00 -33.17
C ILE A 146 -27.25 -21.66 -31.73
N TYR A 147 -26.52 -22.22 -30.77
CA TYR A 147 -26.78 -22.05 -29.34
C TYR A 147 -25.48 -21.67 -28.62
N ARG A 148 -25.57 -20.86 -27.57
CA ARG A 148 -24.43 -20.69 -26.65
C ARG A 148 -24.38 -21.84 -25.65
N TRP A 149 -23.21 -22.47 -25.54
CA TRP A 149 -22.97 -23.63 -24.68
C TRP A 149 -21.75 -23.37 -23.79
N PRO A 150 -21.73 -23.81 -22.52
CA PRO A 150 -20.56 -23.69 -21.65
C PRO A 150 -19.30 -24.32 -22.28
N HIS A 151 -18.14 -23.74 -22.00
CA HIS A 151 -16.87 -24.37 -22.39
C HIS A 151 -16.62 -25.65 -21.59
N GLU A 152 -16.10 -26.70 -22.25
CA GLU A 152 -15.75 -27.97 -21.61
C GLU A 152 -14.57 -27.84 -20.63
N SER A 153 -13.63 -26.94 -20.95
CA SER A 153 -12.51 -26.54 -20.11
C SER A 153 -12.70 -25.13 -19.57
N TYR A 154 -11.86 -24.73 -18.61
CA TYR A 154 -11.74 -23.32 -18.25
C TYR A 154 -11.24 -22.53 -19.46
N ASN A 155 -12.09 -21.67 -20.01
CA ASN A 155 -11.71 -20.68 -21.02
C ASN A 155 -10.61 -19.77 -20.43
N ARG A 156 -9.76 -19.20 -21.28
CA ARG A 156 -8.60 -18.39 -20.88
C ARG A 156 -8.57 -17.03 -21.54
N TYR A 157 -7.93 -16.06 -20.89
CA TYR A 157 -7.54 -14.83 -21.56
C TYR A 157 -6.40 -15.15 -22.53
N ALA A 158 -6.70 -15.25 -23.83
CA ALA A 158 -5.74 -15.65 -24.86
C ALA A 158 -4.42 -14.84 -24.88
N GLU A 159 -4.42 -13.63 -24.31
CA GLU A 159 -3.20 -12.83 -24.12
C GLU A 159 -2.32 -13.28 -22.96
N LEU A 160 -2.92 -13.74 -21.86
CA LEU A 160 -2.22 -14.27 -20.68
C LEU A 160 -1.82 -15.73 -20.88
N GLU A 161 -2.69 -16.53 -21.51
CA GLU A 161 -2.35 -17.88 -21.96
C GLU A 161 -1.16 -17.87 -22.93
N GLY A 162 -1.20 -16.99 -23.95
CA GLY A 162 -0.07 -16.82 -24.85
C GLY A 162 1.20 -16.32 -24.15
N LEU A 163 1.07 -15.65 -23.00
CA LEU A 163 2.20 -15.17 -22.20
C LEU A 163 2.81 -16.26 -21.32
N GLU A 164 1.99 -17.12 -20.74
CA GLU A 164 2.40 -18.34 -20.02
C GLU A 164 3.12 -19.31 -20.96
N GLN A 165 2.53 -19.62 -22.12
CA GLN A 165 3.18 -20.44 -23.15
C GLN A 165 4.50 -19.82 -23.65
N THR A 166 4.58 -18.48 -23.69
CA THR A 166 5.82 -17.74 -24.02
C THR A 166 6.87 -17.86 -22.91
N ALA A 167 6.45 -17.92 -21.65
CA ALA A 167 7.35 -18.10 -20.52
C ALA A 167 7.85 -19.55 -20.39
N ASP A 168 7.02 -20.54 -20.71
CA ASP A 168 7.39 -21.97 -20.68
C ASP A 168 8.44 -22.35 -21.75
N GLU A 169 8.70 -21.50 -22.76
CA GLU A 169 9.84 -21.65 -23.67
C GLU A 169 11.20 -21.32 -23.00
N THR A 170 11.56 -22.03 -21.93
CA THR A 170 12.82 -21.83 -21.20
C THR A 170 14.04 -21.80 -22.13
N ALA A 171 14.10 -22.71 -23.12
CA ALA A 171 15.19 -22.79 -24.08
C ALA A 171 15.37 -21.51 -24.93
N SER A 172 14.26 -20.86 -25.33
CA SER A 172 14.31 -19.61 -26.08
C SER A 172 14.81 -18.45 -25.22
N MET A 173 14.47 -18.46 -23.92
CA MET A 173 15.01 -17.52 -22.94
C MET A 173 16.51 -17.79 -22.67
N THR A 174 16.93 -19.05 -22.57
CA THR A 174 18.33 -19.45 -22.36
C THR A 174 19.24 -18.94 -23.48
N GLU A 175 18.88 -19.15 -24.76
CA GLU A 175 19.68 -18.65 -25.88
C GLU A 175 19.71 -17.10 -25.98
N ALA A 176 18.71 -16.41 -25.43
CA ALA A 176 18.72 -14.94 -25.40
C ALA A 176 19.65 -14.40 -24.31
N LEU A 177 19.57 -14.95 -23.09
CA LEU A 177 20.44 -14.57 -21.97
C LEU A 177 21.92 -14.90 -22.24
N LYS A 178 22.19 -15.96 -23.03
CA LYS A 178 23.51 -16.35 -23.53
C LYS A 178 24.24 -15.28 -24.34
N CYS A 179 23.50 -14.33 -24.92
CA CYS A 179 24.09 -13.20 -25.65
C CYS A 179 24.61 -12.08 -24.71
N LEU A 180 24.30 -12.11 -23.42
CA LEU A 180 24.58 -11.04 -22.45
C LEU A 180 26.00 -11.15 -21.82
N VAL A 181 27.01 -11.37 -22.66
CA VAL A 181 28.37 -11.79 -22.24
C VAL A 181 29.07 -10.82 -21.27
N GLN A 182 28.71 -9.53 -21.30
CA GLN A 182 29.29 -8.49 -20.43
C GLN A 182 28.34 -8.02 -19.30
N VAL A 183 27.25 -8.72 -19.03
CA VAL A 183 26.24 -8.26 -18.05
C VAL A 183 26.80 -8.23 -16.63
N GLN A 184 26.58 -7.08 -15.95
CA GLN A 184 27.05 -6.79 -14.60
C GLN A 184 25.91 -6.81 -13.58
N GLU A 185 24.69 -6.47 -14.03
CA GLU A 185 23.46 -6.45 -13.21
C GLU A 185 22.32 -7.14 -13.96
N LEU A 186 21.75 -8.18 -13.34
CA LEU A 186 20.56 -8.89 -13.83
C LEU A 186 19.37 -8.58 -12.93
N GLY A 187 18.22 -8.27 -13.52
CA GLY A 187 17.05 -7.79 -12.79
C GLY A 187 15.73 -8.47 -13.14
N LEU A 188 14.81 -8.43 -12.18
CA LEU A 188 13.48 -9.02 -12.30
C LEU A 188 12.44 -8.12 -11.61
N CYS A 189 11.36 -7.79 -12.31
CA CYS A 189 10.25 -7.01 -11.78
C CYS A 189 8.94 -7.75 -12.06
N CYS A 190 8.42 -8.45 -11.06
CA CYS A 190 7.18 -9.20 -11.17
C CYS A 190 6.14 -8.67 -10.18
N ASP A 191 4.98 -8.26 -10.69
CA ASP A 191 3.84 -7.80 -9.88
C ASP A 191 2.52 -8.38 -10.40
N ALA A 192 1.97 -9.35 -9.68
CA ALA A 192 0.75 -10.05 -10.05
C ALA A 192 -0.54 -9.32 -9.62
N GLY A 193 -0.45 -8.20 -8.88
CA GLY A 193 -1.62 -7.60 -8.22
C GLY A 193 -2.16 -8.39 -7.03
N LEU A 194 -1.42 -9.42 -6.58
CA LEU A 194 -1.72 -10.18 -5.35
C LEU A 194 -1.43 -9.39 -4.07
N GLY A 195 -0.75 -8.25 -4.17
CA GLY A 195 -0.50 -7.34 -3.06
C GLY A 195 -1.70 -6.46 -2.73
N TYR A 196 -1.43 -5.23 -2.26
CA TYR A 196 -2.45 -4.22 -2.09
C TYR A 196 -2.71 -3.53 -3.43
N LEU A 197 -3.93 -3.61 -3.94
CA LEU A 197 -4.37 -2.93 -5.16
C LEU A 197 -4.83 -1.51 -4.85
N LEU A 198 -4.50 -0.58 -5.75
CA LEU A 198 -5.04 0.77 -5.72
C LEU A 198 -6.53 0.76 -6.09
N GLY A 199 -7.30 1.68 -5.52
CA GLY A 199 -8.74 1.78 -5.75
C GLY A 199 -9.21 3.23 -5.69
N PRO A 200 -10.43 3.51 -5.19
CA PRO A 200 -10.93 4.89 -5.06
C PRO A 200 -10.14 5.80 -4.10
N ASP A 201 -9.10 5.29 -3.43
CA ASP A 201 -8.14 6.10 -2.68
C ASP A 201 -7.01 6.71 -3.56
N GLN A 202 -6.87 6.25 -4.81
CA GLN A 202 -5.86 6.73 -5.76
C GLN A 202 -6.18 8.14 -6.28
N GLN A 203 -5.16 8.99 -6.37
CA GLN A 203 -5.29 10.35 -6.91
C GLN A 203 -4.80 10.42 -8.36
N LEU A 204 -5.75 10.55 -9.31
CA LEU A 204 -5.48 10.64 -10.75
C LEU A 204 -4.49 11.75 -11.14
N GLU A 205 -4.42 12.83 -10.37
CA GLU A 205 -3.50 13.96 -10.62
C GLU A 205 -2.03 13.66 -10.27
N SER A 206 -1.75 12.61 -9.50
CA SER A 206 -0.39 12.09 -9.31
C SER A 206 -0.38 10.56 -9.34
N PRO A 207 -0.12 9.92 -10.50
CA PRO A 207 0.16 8.48 -10.52
C PRO A 207 1.37 8.18 -9.63
N PRO A 208 1.41 6.99 -9.00
CA PRO A 208 2.56 6.59 -8.19
C PRO A 208 3.85 6.58 -9.02
N LEU A 209 4.97 6.94 -8.38
CA LEU A 209 6.28 6.86 -9.03
C LEU A 209 6.64 5.40 -9.31
N PRO A 210 7.24 5.09 -10.47
CA PRO A 210 7.58 3.72 -10.84
C PRO A 210 8.66 3.18 -9.91
N HIS A 211 8.56 1.91 -9.52
CA HIS A 211 9.66 1.26 -8.81
C HIS A 211 10.86 1.09 -9.78
N PRO A 212 12.08 1.55 -9.43
CA PRO A 212 13.22 1.49 -10.33
C PRO A 212 13.76 0.06 -10.44
N VAL A 213 13.78 -0.48 -11.66
CA VAL A 213 14.27 -1.86 -11.93
C VAL A 213 15.79 -2.00 -11.82
N PHE A 214 16.55 -0.90 -11.92
CA PHE A 214 18.00 -0.87 -11.72
C PHE A 214 18.41 0.33 -10.89
N GLY A 215 19.43 0.13 -10.05
CA GLY A 215 20.07 1.19 -9.28
C GLY A 215 19.25 1.63 -8.06
N LEU A 216 19.74 1.29 -6.88
CA LEU A 216 19.29 1.92 -5.65
C LEU A 216 19.79 3.37 -5.63
N ARG A 217 18.85 4.30 -5.37
CA ARG A 217 18.99 5.77 -5.19
C ARG A 217 19.11 6.64 -6.46
N ASN A 218 18.26 7.68 -6.45
CA ASN A 218 18.56 9.06 -6.85
C ASN A 218 18.95 9.39 -8.31
N LEU A 219 18.17 8.94 -9.31
CA LEU A 219 18.12 9.60 -10.62
C LEU A 219 16.69 9.78 -11.16
N ARG A 220 16.42 10.95 -11.76
CA ARG A 220 15.07 11.43 -12.13
C ARG A 220 14.45 10.69 -13.33
N TYR A 221 13.80 9.55 -13.12
CA TYR A 221 13.11 8.79 -14.18
C TYR A 221 11.75 9.38 -14.66
N ARG A 222 11.47 10.61 -14.25
CA ARG A 222 10.16 11.31 -14.21
C ARG A 222 9.54 11.66 -15.58
N ASN A 223 10.34 11.70 -16.66
CA ASN A 223 9.95 12.26 -17.97
C ASN A 223 9.63 11.23 -19.07
N LEU A 224 9.69 9.93 -18.78
CA LEU A 224 9.45 8.86 -19.76
C LEU A 224 8.04 8.25 -19.64
N GLN A 225 7.62 7.87 -18.43
CA GLN A 225 6.36 7.15 -18.19
C GLN A 225 5.12 7.97 -18.56
N ARG A 226 5.13 9.29 -18.31
CA ARG A 226 4.08 10.25 -18.72
C ARG A 226 3.89 10.36 -20.26
N ARG A 227 4.74 9.68 -21.05
CA ARG A 227 4.60 9.47 -22.50
C ARG A 227 4.39 8.00 -22.88
N LEU A 228 4.88 7.03 -22.10
CA LEU A 228 4.59 5.60 -22.33
C LEU A 228 3.11 5.27 -22.04
N ALA A 229 2.52 5.81 -20.97
CA ALA A 229 1.09 5.70 -20.70
C ALA A 229 0.20 6.34 -21.79
N ARG A 230 0.76 7.20 -22.65
CA ARG A 230 0.06 7.77 -23.81
C ARG A 230 0.19 6.93 -25.09
N ALA A 231 0.99 5.86 -25.08
CA ALA A 231 1.19 5.00 -26.24
C ALA A 231 0.10 3.93 -26.38
N ASP A 232 -0.45 3.45 -25.27
CA ASP A 232 -1.56 2.47 -25.26
C ASP A 232 -2.95 3.13 -25.44
N SER A 233 -3.00 4.46 -25.66
CA SER A 233 -4.24 5.26 -25.63
C SER A 233 -5.33 4.77 -26.58
N ASP A 234 -4.99 4.22 -27.75
CA ASP A 234 -5.99 3.77 -28.73
C ASP A 234 -6.64 2.42 -28.33
N SER A 235 -5.90 1.56 -27.63
CA SER A 235 -6.43 0.34 -27.00
C SER A 235 -7.28 0.68 -25.77
N MET A 236 -6.80 1.60 -24.93
CA MET A 236 -7.56 2.14 -23.79
C MET A 236 -8.88 2.76 -24.24
N ASN A 237 -8.86 3.59 -25.29
CA ASN A 237 -10.06 4.20 -25.86
C ASN A 237 -11.08 3.14 -26.32
N ALA A 238 -10.65 2.06 -26.97
CA ALA A 238 -11.56 0.98 -27.37
C ALA A 238 -12.21 0.26 -26.17
N ARG A 239 -11.47 0.03 -25.08
CA ARG A 239 -12.00 -0.57 -23.84
C ARG A 239 -12.95 0.37 -23.10
N LYS A 240 -12.66 1.67 -23.09
CA LYS A 240 -13.55 2.68 -22.53
C LYS A 240 -14.82 2.87 -23.37
N LEU A 241 -14.70 2.83 -24.70
CA LEU A 241 -15.83 2.84 -25.63
C LEU A 241 -16.76 1.63 -25.48
N ALA A 242 -16.28 0.50 -24.95
CA ALA A 242 -17.15 -0.63 -24.59
C ALA A 242 -18.06 -0.34 -23.38
N PHE A 243 -17.65 0.60 -22.51
CA PHE A 243 -18.47 1.13 -21.41
C PHE A 243 -19.43 2.24 -21.90
N GLU A 244 -18.99 3.04 -22.87
CA GLU A 244 -19.75 4.17 -23.45
C GLU A 244 -20.78 3.72 -24.53
N SER A 245 -20.53 2.65 -25.28
CA SER A 245 -21.52 1.95 -26.13
C SER A 245 -21.53 0.43 -25.89
N PRO A 246 -22.27 -0.04 -24.87
CA PRO A 246 -22.36 -1.48 -24.56
C PRO A 246 -22.99 -2.33 -25.67
N ARG A 247 -23.77 -1.73 -26.58
CA ARG A 247 -24.56 -2.47 -27.59
C ARG A 247 -23.72 -2.94 -28.77
N ASP A 248 -22.83 -2.10 -29.27
CA ASP A 248 -21.93 -2.42 -30.39
C ASP A 248 -20.85 -3.41 -29.94
N PHE A 249 -20.39 -3.27 -28.69
CA PHE A 249 -19.48 -4.23 -28.06
C PHE A 249 -20.11 -5.62 -27.90
N LYS A 250 -21.35 -5.71 -27.40
CA LYS A 250 -22.09 -6.99 -27.33
C LYS A 250 -22.29 -7.64 -28.70
N TYR A 251 -22.47 -6.85 -29.77
CA TYR A 251 -22.50 -7.38 -31.14
C TYR A 251 -21.12 -7.94 -31.58
N THR A 252 -20.04 -7.22 -31.27
CA THR A 252 -18.65 -7.63 -31.59
C THR A 252 -18.28 -8.96 -30.92
N VAL A 253 -18.70 -9.17 -29.66
CA VAL A 253 -18.51 -10.45 -28.95
C VAL A 253 -19.26 -11.59 -29.66
N LEU A 254 -20.51 -11.36 -30.09
CA LEU A 254 -21.28 -12.35 -30.84
C LEU A 254 -20.66 -12.66 -32.21
N GLU A 255 -20.15 -11.66 -32.93
CA GLU A 255 -19.43 -11.85 -34.20
C GLU A 255 -18.19 -12.73 -34.02
N ALA A 256 -17.41 -12.52 -32.95
CA ALA A 256 -16.29 -13.38 -32.62
C ALA A 256 -16.72 -14.82 -32.26
N MET A 257 -17.75 -14.99 -31.42
CA MET A 257 -18.27 -16.31 -31.05
C MET A 257 -18.78 -17.10 -32.27
N VAL A 258 -19.54 -16.43 -33.14
CA VAL A 258 -20.11 -17.02 -34.36
C VAL A 258 -19.03 -17.31 -35.41
N THR A 259 -18.02 -16.46 -35.55
CA THR A 259 -16.87 -16.73 -36.43
C THR A 259 -16.07 -17.94 -35.94
N ASN A 260 -15.83 -18.06 -34.63
CA ASN A 260 -15.19 -19.24 -34.02
C ASN A 260 -16.00 -20.53 -34.20
N ALA A 261 -17.33 -20.44 -34.32
CA ALA A 261 -18.21 -21.55 -34.65
C ALA A 261 -18.21 -21.95 -36.15
N GLY A 262 -17.35 -21.33 -36.96
CA GLY A 262 -17.13 -21.69 -38.38
C GLY A 262 -17.90 -20.85 -39.41
N TYR A 263 -18.62 -19.80 -39.00
CA TYR A 263 -19.28 -18.90 -39.94
C TYR A 263 -18.32 -17.88 -40.54
N THR A 264 -18.50 -17.54 -41.82
CA THR A 264 -17.75 -16.45 -42.44
C THR A 264 -18.28 -15.09 -42.00
N GLN A 265 -17.46 -14.03 -42.07
CA GLN A 265 -17.87 -12.67 -41.68
C GLN A 265 -19.13 -12.17 -42.43
N ALA A 266 -19.30 -12.58 -43.71
CA ALA A 266 -20.49 -12.26 -44.49
C ALA A 266 -21.78 -12.93 -43.96
N GLN A 267 -21.65 -14.09 -43.31
CA GLN A 267 -22.75 -14.84 -42.70
C GLN A 267 -22.97 -14.50 -41.23
N ALA A 268 -21.96 -13.92 -40.56
CA ALA A 268 -21.99 -13.68 -39.12
C ALA A 268 -23.22 -12.89 -38.67
N LYS A 269 -23.61 -11.84 -39.41
CA LYS A 269 -24.81 -11.04 -39.12
C LYS A 269 -26.10 -11.87 -39.03
N ASP A 270 -26.30 -12.78 -39.98
CA ASP A 270 -27.52 -13.60 -40.05
C ASP A 270 -27.47 -14.72 -39.00
N ALA A 271 -26.30 -15.31 -38.78
CA ALA A 271 -26.06 -16.28 -37.70
C ALA A 271 -26.25 -15.68 -36.29
N ILE A 272 -25.85 -14.42 -36.08
CA ILE A 272 -26.14 -13.66 -34.85
C ILE A 272 -27.65 -13.45 -34.67
N ALA A 273 -28.36 -13.07 -35.74
CA ALA A 273 -29.81 -12.91 -35.69
C ALA A 273 -30.54 -14.22 -35.37
N ILE A 274 -30.08 -15.34 -35.94
CA ILE A 274 -30.57 -16.69 -35.61
C ILE A 274 -30.33 -16.98 -34.14
N LEU A 275 -29.09 -16.90 -33.63
CA LEU A 275 -28.73 -17.16 -32.23
C LEU A 275 -29.61 -16.35 -31.25
N LEU A 276 -29.73 -15.04 -31.46
CA LEU A 276 -30.57 -14.16 -30.64
C LEU A 276 -32.05 -14.59 -30.65
N SER A 277 -32.59 -14.95 -31.82
CA SER A 277 -33.97 -15.43 -31.96
C SER A 277 -34.20 -16.81 -31.32
N THR A 278 -33.20 -17.70 -31.38
CA THR A 278 -33.25 -19.06 -30.83
C THR A 278 -33.23 -19.06 -29.30
N GLU A 279 -32.46 -18.15 -28.69
CA GLU A 279 -32.40 -17.95 -27.24
C GLU A 279 -33.48 -16.99 -26.70
N ASN A 280 -34.29 -16.37 -27.57
CA ASN A 280 -35.28 -15.34 -27.24
C ASN A 280 -34.68 -14.14 -26.45
N VAL A 281 -33.48 -13.71 -26.85
CA VAL A 281 -32.75 -12.57 -26.27
C VAL A 281 -32.40 -11.54 -27.33
N SER A 282 -31.92 -10.38 -26.89
CA SER A 282 -31.54 -9.26 -27.75
C SER A 282 -30.21 -8.66 -27.29
N LEU A 283 -29.60 -7.81 -28.14
CA LEU A 283 -28.31 -7.17 -27.86
C LEU A 283 -28.27 -6.32 -26.57
N THR A 284 -29.41 -5.97 -25.95
CA THR A 284 -29.42 -5.27 -24.66
C THR A 284 -29.36 -6.25 -23.48
N ASN A 285 -30.24 -7.27 -23.46
CA ASN A 285 -30.41 -8.19 -22.34
C ASN A 285 -29.59 -9.50 -22.41
N ILE A 286 -28.91 -9.79 -23.52
CA ILE A 286 -27.96 -10.92 -23.59
C ILE A 286 -26.75 -10.69 -22.67
N ASP A 287 -26.35 -11.71 -21.92
CA ASP A 287 -25.27 -11.68 -20.93
C ASP A 287 -24.14 -12.66 -21.32
N PHE A 288 -22.88 -12.24 -21.26
CA PHE A 288 -21.70 -13.00 -21.74
C PHE A 288 -20.71 -13.41 -20.65
N ASP A 289 -20.78 -12.69 -19.55
CA ASP A 289 -19.90 -12.68 -18.38
C ASP A 289 -20.81 -12.09 -17.29
N GLU A 290 -20.85 -12.70 -16.10
CA GLU A 290 -21.92 -12.51 -15.10
C GLU A 290 -21.97 -11.10 -14.48
N ARG A 291 -21.27 -10.10 -15.04
CA ARG A 291 -21.26 -8.70 -14.61
C ARG A 291 -22.69 -8.15 -14.41
N THR A 292 -23.63 -8.49 -15.29
CA THR A 292 -25.04 -8.08 -15.17
C THR A 292 -25.74 -8.76 -13.99
N ALA A 293 -25.56 -10.06 -13.83
CA ALA A 293 -26.15 -10.84 -12.74
C ALA A 293 -25.52 -10.52 -11.37
N ALA A 294 -24.21 -10.30 -11.31
CA ALA A 294 -23.45 -9.99 -10.10
C ALA A 294 -23.76 -8.57 -9.59
N ALA A 295 -23.93 -7.57 -10.47
CA ALA A 295 -24.40 -6.25 -10.07
C ALA A 295 -25.83 -6.31 -9.50
N ALA A 296 -26.74 -7.06 -10.14
CA ALA A 296 -28.09 -7.28 -9.64
C ALA A 296 -28.11 -8.06 -8.31
N ALA A 297 -27.26 -9.06 -8.16
CA ALA A 297 -27.12 -9.86 -6.94
C ALA A 297 -26.50 -9.04 -5.79
N ALA A 298 -25.49 -8.21 -6.06
CA ALA A 298 -24.92 -7.30 -5.06
C ALA A 298 -25.95 -6.28 -4.58
N ALA A 299 -26.72 -5.67 -5.49
CA ALA A 299 -27.83 -4.78 -5.14
C ALA A 299 -28.90 -5.51 -4.29
N ALA A 300 -29.28 -6.74 -4.65
CA ALA A 300 -30.22 -7.55 -3.88
C ALA A 300 -29.67 -7.96 -2.50
N HIS A 301 -28.38 -8.29 -2.40
CA HIS A 301 -27.75 -8.72 -1.15
C HIS A 301 -27.49 -7.56 -0.19
N ALA A 302 -27.20 -6.37 -0.72
CA ALA A 302 -27.17 -5.11 0.04
C ALA A 302 -28.57 -4.71 0.53
N ALA A 303 -29.59 -4.82 -0.32
CA ALA A 303 -30.99 -4.61 0.09
C ALA A 303 -31.44 -5.60 1.18
N ALA A 304 -31.02 -6.86 1.11
CA ALA A 304 -31.28 -7.86 2.14
C ALA A 304 -30.55 -7.55 3.46
N GLN A 305 -29.29 -7.10 3.42
CA GLN A 305 -28.56 -6.66 4.62
C GLN A 305 -29.18 -5.41 5.25
N ALA A 306 -29.61 -4.43 4.44
CA ALA A 306 -30.33 -3.26 4.93
C ALA A 306 -31.67 -3.63 5.58
N ALA A 307 -32.43 -4.57 4.99
CA ALA A 307 -33.64 -5.09 5.58
C ALA A 307 -33.38 -5.82 6.92
N GLN A 308 -32.26 -6.56 7.03
CA GLN A 308 -31.86 -7.22 8.28
C GLN A 308 -31.49 -6.20 9.37
N THR A 309 -30.67 -5.18 9.08
CA THR A 309 -30.38 -4.13 10.07
C THR A 309 -31.62 -3.34 10.50
N THR A 310 -32.58 -3.14 9.59
CA THR A 310 -33.89 -2.55 9.93
C THR A 310 -34.73 -3.47 10.83
N ALA A 311 -34.65 -4.79 10.64
CA ALA A 311 -35.32 -5.77 11.51
C ALA A 311 -34.67 -5.85 12.89
N ASP A 312 -33.34 -5.85 12.97
CA ASP A 312 -32.59 -5.90 14.23
C ASP A 312 -32.76 -4.62 15.05
N ALA A 313 -32.82 -3.45 14.40
CA ALA A 313 -33.17 -2.18 15.05
C ALA A 313 -34.59 -2.23 15.65
N ARG A 314 -35.58 -2.71 14.88
CA ARG A 314 -36.96 -2.90 15.37
C ARG A 314 -37.05 -3.91 16.52
N ALA A 315 -36.26 -4.98 16.48
CA ALA A 315 -36.19 -5.96 17.56
C ALA A 315 -35.63 -5.35 18.86
N ASN A 316 -34.60 -4.51 18.77
CA ASN A 316 -34.02 -3.82 19.93
C ASN A 316 -34.96 -2.78 20.56
N VAL A 317 -35.73 -2.05 19.74
CA VAL A 317 -36.78 -1.13 20.23
C VAL A 317 -37.92 -1.91 20.89
N ALA A 318 -38.38 -3.01 20.28
CA ALA A 318 -39.40 -3.88 20.88
C ALA A 318 -38.92 -4.53 22.20
N ALA A 319 -37.63 -4.85 22.32
CA ALA A 319 -37.04 -5.33 23.56
C ALA A 319 -37.05 -4.25 24.66
N HIS A 320 -36.73 -2.99 24.34
CA HIS A 320 -36.84 -1.88 25.28
C HIS A 320 -38.28 -1.61 25.73
N ALA A 321 -39.25 -1.63 24.81
CA ALA A 321 -40.67 -1.47 25.14
C ALA A 321 -41.16 -2.58 26.09
N ASN A 322 -40.80 -3.84 25.82
CA ASN A 322 -41.13 -4.98 26.68
C ASN A 322 -40.42 -4.92 28.05
N HIS A 323 -39.19 -4.41 28.12
CA HIS A 323 -38.48 -4.20 29.39
C HIS A 323 -39.17 -3.14 30.26
N ASN A 324 -39.62 -2.03 29.66
CA ASN A 324 -40.40 -1.01 30.37
C ASN A 324 -41.76 -1.54 30.84
N LEU A 325 -42.48 -2.33 30.01
CA LEU A 325 -43.72 -2.99 30.41
C LEU A 325 -43.51 -3.98 31.58
N ALA A 326 -42.40 -4.72 31.59
CA ALA A 326 -42.05 -5.61 32.70
C ALA A 326 -41.74 -4.85 34.01
N ASN A 327 -41.04 -3.72 33.93
CA ASN A 327 -40.78 -2.84 35.07
C ASN A 327 -42.07 -2.23 35.63
N ILE A 328 -43.00 -1.79 34.77
CA ILE A 328 -44.33 -1.30 35.16
C ILE A 328 -45.14 -2.41 35.85
N ALA A 329 -45.12 -3.63 35.31
CA ALA A 329 -45.79 -4.78 35.93
C ALA A 329 -45.20 -5.13 37.31
N GLN A 330 -43.88 -5.03 37.50
CA GLN A 330 -43.25 -5.21 38.82
C GLN A 330 -43.63 -4.12 39.82
N LEU A 331 -43.71 -2.85 39.40
CA LEU A 331 -44.15 -1.75 40.28
C LEU A 331 -45.59 -1.95 40.77
N ILE A 332 -46.50 -2.35 39.88
CA ILE A 332 -47.90 -2.68 40.21
C ILE A 332 -47.95 -3.89 41.16
N ALA A 333 -47.16 -4.93 40.91
CA ALA A 333 -47.10 -6.13 41.76
C ALA A 333 -46.53 -5.86 43.17
N GLN A 334 -45.72 -4.80 43.33
CA GLN A 334 -45.20 -4.35 44.64
C GLN A 334 -46.17 -3.42 45.39
N GLY A 335 -47.37 -3.16 44.85
CA GLY A 335 -48.40 -2.37 45.53
C GLY A 335 -48.13 -0.86 45.57
N GLN A 336 -47.15 -0.37 44.81
CA GLN A 336 -46.99 1.07 44.58
C GLN A 336 -48.01 1.53 43.52
N PRO A 337 -48.59 2.74 43.65
CA PRO A 337 -49.46 3.27 42.61
C PRO A 337 -48.66 3.47 41.33
N ALA A 338 -49.13 2.90 40.23
CA ALA A 338 -48.59 3.22 38.91
C ALA A 338 -48.74 4.74 38.66
N PRO A 339 -47.71 5.42 38.11
CA PRO A 339 -47.82 6.83 37.79
C PRO A 339 -48.97 7.06 36.79
N PHE A 340 -49.85 8.00 37.12
CA PHE A 340 -50.95 8.40 36.26
C PHE A 340 -50.41 9.14 35.02
N PHE A 341 -50.31 8.44 33.90
CA PHE A 341 -50.15 9.05 32.59
C PHE A 341 -51.53 9.43 32.03
N ASN A 342 -51.75 10.72 31.77
CA ASN A 342 -52.92 11.20 31.04
C ASN A 342 -52.85 10.73 29.58
N ALA A 343 -53.90 10.05 29.10
CA ALA A 343 -54.05 9.67 27.69
C ALA A 343 -54.44 10.87 26.77
N ALA A 344 -53.94 12.07 27.10
CA ALA A 344 -54.19 13.34 26.42
C ALA A 344 -52.94 14.27 26.43
N ASP A 345 -51.94 13.98 27.27
CA ASP A 345 -50.61 14.63 27.25
C ASP A 345 -49.58 13.77 26.48
N PHE A 346 -50.06 12.75 25.79
CA PHE A 346 -49.31 11.97 24.80
C PHE A 346 -49.66 12.54 23.42
N ASP A 347 -48.95 13.60 23.01
CA ASP A 347 -48.66 13.72 21.58
C ASP A 347 -48.03 12.38 21.18
N PRO A 348 -48.47 11.73 20.08
CA PRO A 348 -47.71 10.61 19.57
C PRO A 348 -46.31 11.17 19.28
N PRO A 349 -45.22 10.58 19.82
CA PRO A 349 -43.90 10.95 19.34
C PRO A 349 -43.91 10.72 17.83
N ASP A 350 -43.34 11.66 17.08
CA ASP A 350 -43.25 11.60 15.61
C ASP A 350 -42.24 10.51 15.17
N HIS A 351 -42.35 9.30 15.74
CA HIS A 351 -41.56 8.13 15.39
C HIS A 351 -41.76 7.73 13.94
N ASP A 352 -42.90 8.04 13.31
CA ASP A 352 -43.02 7.85 11.86
C ASP A 352 -42.11 8.80 11.09
N ASP A 353 -41.89 10.04 11.54
CA ASP A 353 -40.94 10.99 10.94
C ASP A 353 -39.49 10.71 11.38
N GLU A 354 -39.21 10.39 12.63
CA GLU A 354 -37.87 10.02 13.13
C GLU A 354 -37.38 8.70 12.48
N ILE A 355 -38.29 7.73 12.28
CA ILE A 355 -37.99 6.51 11.52
C ILE A 355 -37.99 6.82 10.01
N ALA A 356 -38.78 7.76 9.49
CA ALA A 356 -38.68 8.17 8.08
C ALA A 356 -37.38 8.92 7.79
N GLU A 357 -36.88 9.75 8.70
CA GLU A 357 -35.62 10.48 8.62
C GLU A 357 -34.45 9.50 8.75
N ALA A 358 -34.44 8.61 9.74
CA ALA A 358 -33.45 7.52 9.81
C ALA A 358 -33.50 6.59 8.57
N ASN A 359 -34.68 6.34 7.99
CA ASN A 359 -34.80 5.63 6.71
C ASN A 359 -34.40 6.50 5.50
N ALA A 360 -34.51 7.82 5.57
CA ALA A 360 -34.11 8.75 4.52
C ALA A 360 -32.59 8.93 4.53
N GLU A 361 -31.95 9.05 5.70
CA GLU A 361 -30.50 8.97 5.88
C GLU A 361 -29.98 7.60 5.47
N ALA A 362 -30.60 6.49 5.89
CA ALA A 362 -30.18 5.15 5.46
C ALA A 362 -30.36 4.94 3.95
N ARG A 363 -31.43 5.48 3.33
CA ARG A 363 -31.61 5.46 1.88
C ARG A 363 -30.67 6.42 1.16
N ALA A 364 -30.34 7.58 1.73
CA ALA A 364 -29.37 8.51 1.16
C ALA A 364 -27.97 7.92 1.22
N ALA A 365 -27.55 7.37 2.37
CA ALA A 365 -26.31 6.63 2.53
C ALA A 365 -26.27 5.40 1.61
N ALA A 366 -27.35 4.64 1.45
CA ALA A 366 -27.42 3.53 0.51
C ALA A 366 -27.43 3.99 -0.96
N THR A 367 -28.02 5.14 -1.29
CA THR A 367 -28.02 5.70 -2.65
C THR A 367 -26.65 6.26 -3.01
N VAL A 368 -26.02 7.02 -2.12
CA VAL A 368 -24.62 7.47 -2.23
C VAL A 368 -23.68 6.26 -2.30
N LEU A 369 -23.88 5.22 -1.48
CA LEU A 369 -23.11 3.98 -1.59
C LEU A 369 -23.32 3.30 -2.95
N ASN A 370 -24.54 3.30 -3.50
CA ASN A 370 -24.85 2.73 -4.82
C ASN A 370 -24.27 3.58 -5.97
N GLU A 371 -24.28 4.91 -5.86
CA GLU A 371 -23.63 5.85 -6.79
C GLU A 371 -22.10 5.71 -6.76
N LEU A 372 -21.50 5.56 -5.57
CA LEU A 372 -20.07 5.26 -5.40
C LEU A 372 -19.71 3.85 -5.93
N THR A 373 -20.55 2.85 -5.67
CA THR A 373 -20.37 1.48 -6.16
C THR A 373 -20.48 1.42 -7.70
N ALA A 374 -21.34 2.24 -8.30
CA ALA A 374 -21.42 2.43 -9.75
C ALA A 374 -20.29 3.31 -10.32
N GLY A 375 -19.68 4.18 -9.51
CA GLY A 375 -18.62 5.11 -9.91
C GLY A 375 -17.18 4.56 -9.82
N HIS A 376 -16.96 3.41 -9.18
CA HIS A 376 -15.62 2.87 -8.93
C HIS A 376 -15.40 1.50 -9.61
N PRO A 377 -14.65 1.45 -10.73
CA PRO A 377 -14.50 0.24 -11.56
C PRO A 377 -13.56 -0.82 -10.95
N LEU A 378 -12.64 -0.40 -10.06
CA LEU A 378 -11.80 -1.29 -9.27
C LEU A 378 -12.10 -1.04 -7.78
N GLN A 379 -12.61 -2.07 -7.12
CA GLN A 379 -12.88 -2.08 -5.68
C GLN A 379 -12.01 -3.19 -5.06
N PRO A 380 -10.80 -2.89 -4.57
CA PRO A 380 -9.84 -3.89 -4.09
C PRO A 380 -10.38 -4.93 -3.10
N ARG A 381 -11.39 -4.59 -2.30
CA ARG A 381 -12.06 -5.51 -1.37
C ARG A 381 -13.08 -6.44 -2.01
N ASN A 382 -13.72 -6.02 -3.10
CA ASN A 382 -14.89 -6.66 -3.73
C ASN A 382 -14.63 -6.86 -5.23
N LEU A 383 -13.55 -7.57 -5.58
CA LEU A 383 -13.20 -7.80 -6.99
C LEU A 383 -14.30 -8.55 -7.75
N THR A 384 -14.58 -8.12 -8.97
CA THR A 384 -15.48 -8.83 -9.89
C THR A 384 -14.88 -10.18 -10.31
N ARG A 385 -15.72 -11.10 -10.78
CA ARG A 385 -15.28 -12.40 -11.30
C ARG A 385 -14.21 -12.25 -12.39
N ALA A 386 -14.42 -11.34 -13.36
CA ALA A 386 -13.46 -11.09 -14.43
C ALA A 386 -12.10 -10.56 -13.93
N GLN A 387 -12.09 -9.73 -12.88
CA GLN A 387 -10.87 -9.27 -12.19
C GLN A 387 -10.15 -10.43 -11.50
N LYS A 388 -10.86 -11.29 -10.76
CA LYS A 388 -10.28 -12.48 -10.13
C LYS A 388 -9.69 -13.43 -11.17
N GLU A 389 -10.42 -13.73 -12.25
CA GLU A 389 -9.91 -14.55 -13.35
C GLU A 389 -8.66 -13.94 -14.03
N MET A 390 -8.55 -12.61 -14.09
CA MET A 390 -7.38 -11.92 -14.66
C MET A 390 -6.16 -12.00 -13.74
N LEU A 391 -6.33 -11.82 -12.42
CA LEU A 391 -5.26 -12.01 -11.44
C LEU A 391 -4.76 -13.46 -11.39
N LEU A 392 -5.68 -14.43 -11.48
CA LEU A 392 -5.37 -15.85 -11.51
C LEU A 392 -4.47 -16.22 -12.70
N GLU A 393 -4.86 -15.83 -13.92
CA GLU A 393 -4.07 -16.13 -15.11
C GLU A 393 -2.75 -15.34 -15.18
N LEU A 394 -2.67 -14.18 -14.50
CA LEU A 394 -1.42 -13.45 -14.34
C LEU A 394 -0.46 -14.14 -13.35
N GLU A 395 -0.95 -14.72 -12.25
CA GLU A 395 -0.15 -15.56 -11.32
C GLU A 395 0.49 -16.74 -12.05
N TRP A 396 -0.26 -17.42 -12.93
CA TRP A 396 0.27 -18.53 -13.73
C TRP A 396 1.36 -18.06 -14.70
N ALA A 397 1.14 -16.94 -15.41
CA ALA A 397 2.14 -16.36 -16.31
C ALA A 397 3.40 -15.87 -15.57
N HIS A 398 3.26 -15.29 -14.37
CA HIS A 398 4.39 -14.94 -13.49
C HIS A 398 5.16 -16.17 -13.04
N ARG A 399 4.46 -17.21 -12.62
CA ARG A 399 5.06 -18.46 -12.16
C ARG A 399 5.91 -19.11 -13.25
N ALA A 400 5.38 -19.22 -14.47
CA ALA A 400 6.15 -19.68 -15.64
C ALA A 400 7.38 -18.78 -15.90
N LEU A 401 7.18 -17.45 -15.90
CA LEU A 401 8.24 -16.48 -16.20
C LEU A 401 9.41 -16.57 -15.22
N ILE A 402 9.12 -16.61 -13.92
CA ILE A 402 10.13 -16.65 -12.86
C ILE A 402 10.84 -18.01 -12.85
N GLN A 403 10.12 -19.12 -13.06
CA GLN A 403 10.74 -20.45 -13.15
C GLN A 403 11.69 -20.58 -14.35
N SER A 404 11.25 -20.18 -15.54
CA SER A 404 12.11 -20.16 -16.73
C SER A 404 13.29 -19.19 -16.58
N TYR A 405 13.10 -18.04 -15.93
CA TYR A 405 14.21 -17.11 -15.64
C TYR A 405 15.26 -17.74 -14.73
N VAL A 406 14.86 -18.34 -13.61
CA VAL A 406 15.79 -19.02 -12.67
C VAL A 406 16.54 -20.18 -13.36
N LEU A 407 15.86 -20.98 -14.18
CA LEU A 407 16.48 -22.08 -14.93
C LEU A 407 17.45 -21.57 -16.02
N ALA A 408 17.00 -20.62 -16.84
CA ALA A 408 17.80 -20.03 -17.91
C ALA A 408 19.03 -19.26 -17.38
N LEU A 409 18.96 -18.76 -16.14
CA LEU A 409 20.13 -18.22 -15.43
C LEU A 409 21.11 -19.32 -15.02
N ILE A 410 20.65 -20.38 -14.37
CA ILE A 410 21.50 -21.51 -13.92
C ILE A 410 22.29 -22.10 -15.10
N ASP A 411 21.62 -22.36 -16.24
CA ASP A 411 22.28 -23.01 -17.37
C ASP A 411 23.24 -22.08 -18.12
N ASN A 412 22.97 -20.78 -18.17
CA ASN A 412 23.95 -19.81 -18.69
C ASN A 412 25.15 -19.59 -17.76
N ALA A 413 24.92 -19.61 -16.45
CA ALA A 413 25.97 -19.52 -15.46
C ALA A 413 26.93 -20.72 -15.55
N ARG A 414 26.40 -21.95 -15.70
CA ARG A 414 27.18 -23.18 -15.98
C ARG A 414 28.02 -23.11 -17.26
N MET A 415 27.55 -22.34 -18.26
CA MET A 415 28.28 -22.10 -19.51
C MET A 415 29.29 -20.94 -19.42
N ASN A 416 29.47 -20.33 -18.24
CA ASN A 416 30.30 -19.15 -17.97
C ASN A 416 29.85 -17.87 -18.70
N SER A 417 28.58 -17.78 -19.14
CA SER A 417 28.02 -16.60 -19.82
C SER A 417 28.01 -15.35 -18.93
N PHE A 418 28.08 -15.51 -17.60
CA PHE A 418 27.90 -14.45 -16.59
C PHE A 418 29.15 -14.16 -15.76
N ASN A 419 30.35 -14.36 -16.32
CA ASN A 419 31.61 -14.06 -15.62
C ASN A 419 31.71 -12.60 -15.12
N ALA A 420 31.03 -11.65 -15.78
CA ALA A 420 30.99 -10.24 -15.40
C ALA A 420 29.91 -9.87 -14.36
N LEU A 421 29.02 -10.81 -13.99
CA LEU A 421 27.86 -10.54 -13.15
C LEU A 421 28.27 -10.33 -11.70
N THR A 422 27.98 -9.14 -11.17
CA THR A 422 28.21 -8.79 -9.76
C THR A 422 26.94 -8.50 -8.98
N THR A 423 25.81 -8.24 -9.66
CA THR A 423 24.57 -7.74 -9.03
C THR A 423 23.32 -8.48 -9.50
N LEU A 424 22.46 -8.85 -8.56
CA LEU A 424 21.11 -9.39 -8.79
C LEU A 424 20.06 -8.46 -8.15
N THR A 425 19.17 -7.89 -8.95
CA THR A 425 18.18 -6.88 -8.53
C THR A 425 16.75 -7.40 -8.74
N ILE A 426 16.16 -8.00 -7.69
CA ILE A 426 14.73 -8.35 -7.69
C ILE A 426 13.97 -7.10 -7.22
N ALA A 427 13.50 -6.31 -8.19
CA ALA A 427 12.87 -5.00 -7.99
C ALA A 427 11.38 -5.10 -7.62
N LYS A 428 10.72 -6.21 -7.99
CA LYS A 428 9.43 -6.64 -7.43
C LYS A 428 9.35 -8.16 -7.50
N ILE A 429 8.79 -8.79 -6.46
CA ILE A 429 8.33 -10.18 -6.51
C ILE A 429 7.17 -10.39 -5.51
N PRO A 430 6.07 -11.08 -5.88
CA PRO A 430 5.04 -11.49 -4.91
C PRO A 430 5.62 -12.45 -3.88
N SER A 431 5.24 -12.33 -2.61
CA SER A 431 5.79 -13.20 -1.56
C SER A 431 5.45 -14.68 -1.78
N SER A 432 4.37 -14.95 -2.51
CA SER A 432 3.95 -16.25 -3.06
C SER A 432 4.92 -16.85 -4.09
N HIS A 433 5.86 -16.09 -4.65
CA HIS A 433 6.87 -16.57 -5.62
C HIS A 433 8.31 -16.61 -5.08
N VAL A 434 8.56 -16.06 -3.88
CA VAL A 434 9.88 -16.02 -3.22
C VAL A 434 10.53 -17.42 -3.10
N TYR A 435 9.72 -18.48 -2.98
CA TYR A 435 10.20 -19.87 -2.93
C TYR A 435 10.96 -20.33 -4.19
N MET A 436 10.77 -19.69 -5.35
CA MET A 436 11.44 -20.07 -6.60
C MET A 436 12.95 -19.80 -6.55
N PHE A 437 13.39 -18.92 -5.64
CA PHE A 437 14.79 -18.63 -5.35
C PHE A 437 15.36 -19.46 -4.18
N GLN A 438 14.55 -20.32 -3.55
CA GLN A 438 14.99 -21.25 -2.50
C GLN A 438 15.66 -22.49 -3.11
N ARG A 439 16.73 -22.24 -3.87
CA ARG A 439 17.49 -23.20 -4.67
C ARG A 439 18.98 -22.99 -4.47
N SER A 440 19.65 -23.91 -3.78
CA SER A 440 21.08 -23.80 -3.54
C SER A 440 21.91 -23.84 -4.83
N ASP A 441 21.45 -24.55 -5.87
CA ASP A 441 22.13 -24.60 -7.17
C ASP A 441 22.02 -23.29 -7.98
N PHE A 442 20.98 -22.47 -7.73
CA PHE A 442 20.89 -21.11 -8.27
C PHE A 442 22.02 -20.24 -7.73
N TRP A 443 22.11 -20.08 -6.41
CA TRP A 443 23.10 -19.21 -5.78
C TRP A 443 24.54 -19.68 -6.00
N GLN A 444 24.78 -20.99 -5.91
CA GLN A 444 26.10 -21.59 -6.18
C GLN A 444 26.55 -21.43 -7.64
N SER A 445 25.63 -21.23 -8.60
CA SER A 445 26.00 -20.99 -9.99
C SER A 445 26.58 -19.60 -10.26
N LEU A 446 26.41 -18.63 -9.33
CA LEU A 446 26.77 -17.22 -9.52
C LEU A 446 27.94 -16.81 -8.59
N PRO A 447 29.16 -17.37 -8.72
CA PRO A 447 30.26 -17.19 -7.76
C PRO A 447 30.79 -15.74 -7.67
N ASN A 448 30.60 -14.93 -8.71
CA ASN A 448 31.05 -13.54 -8.76
C ASN A 448 29.99 -12.54 -8.23
N LEU A 449 28.80 -13.03 -7.83
CA LEU A 449 27.72 -12.21 -7.29
C LEU A 449 28.13 -11.61 -5.92
N THR A 450 28.27 -10.29 -5.85
CA THR A 450 28.64 -9.58 -4.61
C THR A 450 27.49 -8.75 -4.04
N ASN A 451 26.49 -8.41 -4.86
CA ASN A 451 25.39 -7.51 -4.53
C ASN A 451 24.04 -8.19 -4.77
N VAL A 452 23.14 -8.16 -3.78
CA VAL A 452 21.74 -8.59 -3.94
C VAL A 452 20.81 -7.49 -3.45
N ALA A 453 19.81 -7.14 -4.26
CA ALA A 453 18.66 -6.35 -3.85
C ALA A 453 17.38 -7.18 -3.98
N LEU A 454 16.57 -7.22 -2.92
CA LEU A 454 15.36 -8.01 -2.81
C LEU A 454 14.20 -7.14 -2.32
N ALA A 455 13.35 -6.70 -3.23
CA ALA A 455 12.14 -5.93 -2.96
C ALA A 455 10.89 -6.80 -3.13
N VAL A 456 10.14 -7.03 -2.05
CA VAL A 456 9.07 -8.05 -2.00
C VAL A 456 7.70 -7.38 -1.84
N VAL A 457 6.79 -7.69 -2.75
CA VAL A 457 5.36 -7.39 -2.63
C VAL A 457 4.76 -8.44 -1.70
N ALA A 458 4.32 -8.05 -0.51
CA ALA A 458 3.64 -8.98 0.38
C ALA A 458 2.24 -9.32 -0.19
N ASP A 459 1.87 -10.60 -0.25
CA ASP A 459 0.55 -10.98 -0.76
C ASP A 459 -0.54 -10.64 0.28
N TRP A 460 -1.63 -10.04 -0.18
CA TRP A 460 -2.85 -9.75 0.60
C TRP A 460 -4.01 -10.68 0.25
N ARG A 461 -3.90 -11.39 -0.87
CA ARG A 461 -4.88 -12.35 -1.37
C ARG A 461 -4.21 -13.58 -1.95
N GLN A 462 -4.94 -14.68 -1.99
CA GLN A 462 -4.64 -15.84 -2.81
C GLN A 462 -5.85 -16.11 -3.71
N VAL A 463 -5.66 -15.97 -5.02
CA VAL A 463 -6.70 -16.25 -6.00
C VAL A 463 -6.58 -17.72 -6.41
N SER A 464 -7.69 -18.47 -6.39
CA SER A 464 -7.66 -19.92 -6.61
C SER A 464 -8.80 -20.40 -7.52
N LYS A 465 -8.59 -21.49 -8.25
CA LYS A 465 -9.60 -22.11 -9.12
C LYS A 465 -10.13 -23.39 -8.49
N VAL A 466 -11.36 -23.35 -7.99
CA VAL A 466 -12.00 -24.49 -7.32
C VAL A 466 -12.79 -25.36 -8.32
N ALA A 467 -13.39 -24.75 -9.34
CA ALA A 467 -14.12 -25.46 -10.39
C ALA A 467 -14.02 -24.73 -11.75
N PRO A 468 -14.42 -25.33 -12.88
CA PRO A 468 -14.52 -24.62 -14.16
C PRO A 468 -15.44 -23.39 -14.03
N GLY A 469 -14.87 -22.19 -14.20
CA GLY A 469 -15.59 -20.92 -14.05
C GLY A 469 -15.84 -20.46 -12.60
N CYS A 470 -15.34 -21.18 -11.59
CA CYS A 470 -15.41 -20.75 -10.19
C CYS A 470 -14.00 -20.37 -9.70
N VAL A 471 -13.83 -19.09 -9.34
CA VAL A 471 -12.57 -18.53 -8.85
C VAL A 471 -12.79 -17.83 -7.51
N GLU A 472 -12.08 -18.29 -6.50
CA GLU A 472 -12.08 -17.77 -5.14
C GLU A 472 -10.93 -16.78 -4.94
N ASP A 473 -11.04 -15.93 -3.91
CA ASP A 473 -10.18 -14.78 -3.64
C ASP A 473 -10.02 -14.67 -2.12
N ASP A 474 -9.14 -15.52 -1.58
CA ASP A 474 -8.96 -15.71 -0.15
C ASP A 474 -8.06 -14.64 0.46
N PHE A 475 -8.44 -14.08 1.61
CA PHE A 475 -7.59 -13.14 2.33
C PHE A 475 -6.31 -13.81 2.85
N VAL A 476 -5.16 -13.21 2.54
CA VAL A 476 -3.85 -13.59 3.05
C VAL A 476 -3.33 -12.46 3.93
N SER A 477 -2.96 -12.74 5.18
CA SER A 477 -2.22 -11.75 5.98
C SER A 477 -0.84 -11.51 5.33
N PRO A 478 -0.49 -10.25 4.99
CA PRO A 478 0.81 -9.92 4.43
C PRO A 478 1.96 -10.19 5.42
N VAL A 479 1.70 -10.30 6.72
CA VAL A 479 2.69 -10.70 7.73
C VAL A 479 3.22 -12.12 7.47
N LYS A 480 2.43 -12.99 6.82
CA LYS A 480 2.89 -14.33 6.39
C LYS A 480 4.02 -14.28 5.35
N ALA A 481 4.30 -13.13 4.73
CA ALA A 481 5.44 -12.95 3.84
C ALA A 481 6.78 -13.03 4.58
N VAL A 482 6.84 -12.56 5.83
CA VAL A 482 8.10 -12.41 6.59
C VAL A 482 8.82 -13.74 6.74
N THR A 483 8.12 -14.80 7.15
CA THR A 483 8.70 -16.14 7.33
C THR A 483 9.16 -16.78 6.01
N LYS A 484 8.54 -16.43 4.87
CA LYS A 484 8.98 -16.89 3.53
C LYS A 484 10.32 -16.24 3.15
N VAL A 485 10.41 -14.92 3.38
CA VAL A 485 11.61 -14.12 3.08
C VAL A 485 12.76 -14.46 4.02
N HIS A 486 12.49 -14.60 5.33
CA HIS A 486 13.49 -15.00 6.32
C HIS A 486 14.22 -16.28 5.92
N ARG A 487 13.49 -17.32 5.51
CA ARG A 487 14.08 -18.57 4.97
C ARG A 487 14.93 -18.36 3.73
N LEU A 488 14.48 -17.56 2.76
CA LEU A 488 15.31 -17.26 1.58
C LEU A 488 16.64 -16.59 1.97
N ILE A 489 16.61 -15.63 2.90
CA ILE A 489 17.81 -14.91 3.31
C ILE A 489 18.72 -15.81 4.17
N GLN A 490 18.18 -16.47 5.20
CA GLN A 490 18.92 -17.32 6.14
C GLN A 490 19.46 -18.60 5.49
N ASP A 491 18.63 -19.34 4.76
CA ASP A 491 18.97 -20.70 4.29
C ASP A 491 19.79 -20.69 2.99
N HIS A 492 19.74 -19.60 2.22
CA HIS A 492 20.40 -19.52 0.92
C HIS A 492 21.33 -18.31 0.74
N ILE A 493 20.91 -17.08 1.07
CA ILE A 493 21.75 -15.88 0.83
C ILE A 493 22.90 -15.78 1.87
N ALA A 494 22.62 -16.02 3.15
CA ALA A 494 23.62 -15.96 4.22
C ALA A 494 24.77 -16.96 4.03
N ALA A 495 24.50 -18.09 3.37
CA ALA A 495 25.48 -19.12 3.04
C ALA A 495 26.46 -18.74 1.93
N GLN A 496 26.23 -17.64 1.20
CA GLN A 496 27.11 -17.22 0.10
C GLN A 496 28.23 -16.29 0.60
N PHE A 497 29.44 -16.84 0.74
CA PHE A 497 30.61 -16.07 1.17
C PHE A 497 31.03 -14.95 0.20
N ASN A 498 30.60 -15.02 -1.07
CA ASN A 498 30.84 -14.01 -2.09
C ASN A 498 29.94 -12.77 -1.97
N ILE A 499 28.72 -12.91 -1.44
CA ILE A 499 27.80 -11.77 -1.27
C ILE A 499 28.31 -10.87 -0.13
N LYS A 500 28.38 -9.56 -0.39
CA LYS A 500 28.88 -8.52 0.52
C LYS A 500 27.87 -7.40 0.75
N PHE A 501 27.00 -7.14 -0.21
CA PHE A 501 25.90 -6.18 -0.09
C PHE A 501 24.55 -6.89 -0.17
N LEU A 502 23.68 -6.63 0.80
CA LEU A 502 22.29 -7.03 0.80
C LEU A 502 21.40 -5.79 1.02
N HIS A 503 20.53 -5.51 0.05
CA HIS A 503 19.38 -4.62 0.24
C HIS A 503 18.09 -5.43 0.34
N PHE A 504 17.25 -5.08 1.30
CA PHE A 504 15.91 -5.64 1.45
C PHE A 504 14.86 -4.54 1.64
N GLU A 505 13.72 -4.65 0.95
CA GLU A 505 12.56 -3.80 1.21
C GLU A 505 11.20 -4.49 1.03
N TRP A 506 10.19 -4.00 1.76
CA TRP A 506 8.80 -4.36 1.54
C TRP A 506 8.10 -3.35 0.62
N ILE A 507 7.48 -3.86 -0.44
CA ILE A 507 6.56 -3.11 -1.30
C ILE A 507 5.14 -3.38 -0.79
N CYS A 508 4.74 -2.58 0.19
CA CYS A 508 3.44 -2.64 0.86
C CYS A 508 3.08 -1.25 1.44
N GLY A 509 2.22 -1.23 2.47
CA GLY A 509 1.95 -0.04 3.29
C GLY A 509 3.22 0.59 3.91
N GLY A 510 3.08 1.84 4.35
CA GLY A 510 4.15 2.62 4.97
C GLY A 510 4.21 4.07 4.47
N GLU A 511 5.36 4.73 4.61
CA GLU A 511 5.51 6.15 4.22
C GLU A 511 5.41 6.35 2.71
N PHE A 512 5.87 5.37 1.92
CA PHE A 512 5.89 5.45 0.46
C PHE A 512 4.58 4.98 -0.20
N ALA A 513 3.75 4.23 0.53
CA ALA A 513 2.53 3.63 0.00
C ALA A 513 1.50 4.70 -0.44
N PRO A 514 1.07 4.72 -1.71
CA PRO A 514 0.14 5.72 -2.21
C PRO A 514 -1.30 5.47 -1.74
N GLY A 515 -2.03 6.55 -1.51
CA GLY A 515 -3.45 6.52 -1.15
C GLY A 515 -3.70 6.67 0.36
N ILE A 516 -4.74 7.43 0.69
CA ILE A 516 -5.15 7.79 2.06
C ILE A 516 -5.46 6.58 2.97
N THR A 517 -5.71 5.40 2.40
CA THR A 517 -5.96 4.16 3.16
C THR A 517 -4.70 3.35 3.47
N GLN A 518 -3.63 3.52 2.69
CA GLN A 518 -2.35 2.81 2.88
C GLN A 518 -1.27 3.65 3.57
N ARG A 519 -1.27 4.97 3.35
CA ARG A 519 -0.22 5.87 3.82
C ARG A 519 -0.06 5.75 5.35
N ASN A 520 1.16 5.44 5.79
CA ASN A 520 1.54 5.16 7.18
C ASN A 520 0.84 3.95 7.85
N GLN A 521 0.13 3.09 7.11
CA GLN A 521 -0.48 1.85 7.61
C GLN A 521 0.34 0.62 7.18
N TYR A 522 0.05 -0.53 7.76
CA TYR A 522 0.45 -1.87 7.28
C TYR A 522 1.95 -2.07 6.99
N VAL A 523 2.84 -1.47 7.79
CA VAL A 523 4.28 -1.75 7.72
C VAL A 523 4.55 -3.13 8.29
N LEU A 524 5.42 -3.90 7.62
CA LEU A 524 5.70 -5.29 7.98
C LEU A 524 7.03 -5.45 8.76
N PRO A 525 7.17 -6.51 9.58
CA PRO A 525 8.42 -6.83 10.24
C PRO A 525 9.57 -7.04 9.25
N ALA A 526 10.77 -6.59 9.61
CA ALA A 526 12.00 -7.01 8.95
C ALA A 526 12.17 -8.55 9.08
N PRO A 527 12.77 -9.24 8.09
CA PRO A 527 12.90 -10.70 8.08
C PRO A 527 13.98 -11.24 9.05
N PHE A 528 14.06 -10.69 10.26
CA PHE A 528 15.06 -11.07 11.27
C PHE A 528 14.72 -12.38 12.01
N CYS A 529 13.44 -12.70 12.18
CA CYS A 529 12.97 -13.95 12.80
C CYS A 529 11.47 -14.11 12.50
N ASP A 530 10.79 -15.05 13.15
CA ASP A 530 9.33 -15.12 13.10
C ASP A 530 8.68 -13.86 13.72
N PRO A 531 7.64 -13.27 13.08
CA PRO A 531 6.96 -12.07 13.59
C PRO A 531 6.44 -12.15 15.03
N MET A 532 5.93 -13.29 15.49
CA MET A 532 5.47 -13.45 16.88
C MET A 532 6.65 -13.63 17.86
N GLN A 533 7.73 -14.28 17.42
CA GLN A 533 8.97 -14.32 18.20
C GLN A 533 9.60 -12.93 18.32
N MET A 534 9.57 -12.12 17.26
CA MET A 534 10.18 -10.80 17.24
C MET A 534 9.67 -9.92 18.37
N VAL A 535 8.35 -9.91 18.62
CA VAL A 535 7.69 -9.11 19.65
C VAL A 535 7.72 -9.76 21.04
N HIS A 536 8.18 -11.01 21.15
CA HIS A 536 8.30 -11.70 22.44
C HIS A 536 9.52 -11.19 23.23
N PRO A 537 9.43 -10.93 24.55
CA PRO A 537 10.57 -10.47 25.35
C PRO A 537 11.81 -11.39 25.25
N GLU A 538 11.60 -12.71 25.20
CA GLU A 538 12.66 -13.71 25.03
C GLU A 538 13.21 -13.81 23.59
N GLY A 539 12.59 -13.13 22.61
CA GLY A 539 12.86 -13.32 21.18
C GLY A 539 14.32 -13.05 20.79
N ALA A 540 14.97 -12.10 21.46
CA ALA A 540 16.39 -11.76 21.26
C ALA A 540 17.37 -12.77 21.89
N LYS A 541 16.90 -13.70 22.74
CA LYS A 541 17.77 -14.66 23.48
C LYS A 541 18.04 -15.96 22.72
N SER A 542 17.37 -16.16 21.59
CA SER A 542 17.42 -17.41 20.81
C SER A 542 18.24 -17.20 19.53
N PRO A 543 19.59 -17.20 19.59
CA PRO A 543 20.44 -16.81 18.46
C PRO A 543 20.22 -17.69 17.21
N ASP A 544 19.96 -18.99 17.40
CA ASP A 544 19.70 -19.94 16.31
C ASP A 544 18.41 -19.64 15.53
N ALA A 545 17.54 -18.79 16.08
CA ALA A 545 16.29 -18.32 15.48
C ALA A 545 16.35 -16.83 15.08
N LEU A 546 17.54 -16.22 15.10
CA LEU A 546 17.79 -14.87 14.60
C LEU A 546 18.60 -14.91 13.30
N LEU A 547 18.22 -14.04 12.35
CA LEU A 547 18.89 -13.88 11.06
C LEU A 547 20.36 -13.56 11.28
N THR A 548 21.24 -14.39 10.73
CA THR A 548 22.70 -14.23 10.85
C THR A 548 23.30 -14.07 9.47
N LEU A 549 24.05 -12.99 9.24
CA LEU A 549 24.61 -12.62 7.94
C LEU A 549 26.14 -12.48 8.05
N PRO A 550 26.89 -13.59 8.23
CA PRO A 550 28.31 -13.59 8.67
C PRO A 550 29.29 -13.13 7.57
N HIS A 551 28.78 -12.72 6.42
CA HIS A 551 29.53 -12.37 5.23
C HIS A 551 29.13 -11.00 4.66
N ILE A 552 28.02 -10.41 5.11
CA ILE A 552 27.51 -9.14 4.62
C ILE A 552 28.29 -7.99 5.29
N ARG A 553 28.82 -7.10 4.46
CA ARG A 553 29.54 -5.89 4.88
C ARG A 553 28.69 -4.65 4.80
N HIS A 554 27.76 -4.59 3.84
CA HIS A 554 26.81 -3.50 3.71
C HIS A 554 25.39 -4.08 3.75
N LEU A 555 24.64 -3.76 4.81
CA LEU A 555 23.22 -4.07 4.93
C LEU A 555 22.41 -2.81 4.66
N SER A 556 21.38 -2.92 3.82
CA SER A 556 20.40 -1.87 3.61
C SER A 556 18.98 -2.41 3.81
N LEU A 557 18.19 -1.70 4.61
CA LEU A 557 16.81 -2.08 4.95
C LEU A 557 15.87 -0.91 4.65
N LYS A 558 14.72 -1.19 4.05
CA LYS A 558 13.75 -0.15 3.69
C LYS A 558 12.28 -0.58 3.87
N ASN A 559 11.46 0.38 4.33
CA ASN A 559 10.02 0.23 4.57
C ASN A 559 9.64 -0.99 5.43
N CYS A 560 10.31 -1.17 6.57
CA CYS A 560 10.08 -2.29 7.49
C CYS A 560 10.15 -1.83 8.95
N TYR A 561 9.64 -2.64 9.90
CA TYR A 561 9.84 -2.38 11.32
C TYR A 561 10.58 -3.51 12.04
N SER A 562 11.11 -3.25 13.22
CA SER A 562 11.58 -4.31 14.15
C SER A 562 11.23 -3.99 15.59
N ALA A 563 11.09 -5.02 16.43
CA ALA A 563 11.18 -4.81 17.86
C ALA A 563 12.63 -4.44 18.25
N PRO A 564 12.85 -3.51 19.20
CA PRO A 564 14.16 -2.89 19.42
C PRO A 564 15.22 -3.83 20.02
N HIS A 565 14.81 -4.77 20.87
CA HIS A 565 15.71 -5.77 21.47
C HIS A 565 16.26 -6.75 20.42
N VAL A 566 15.42 -7.22 19.51
CA VAL A 566 15.82 -8.06 18.37
C VAL A 566 16.67 -7.26 17.40
N PHE A 567 16.27 -6.01 17.08
CA PHE A 567 17.04 -5.12 16.19
C PHE A 567 18.47 -4.92 16.68
N LEU A 568 18.64 -4.57 17.96
CA LEU A 568 19.93 -4.35 18.59
C LEU A 568 20.78 -5.63 18.60
N GLN A 569 20.21 -6.78 19.03
CA GLN A 569 20.96 -8.02 19.13
C GLN A 569 21.41 -8.56 17.77
N VAL A 570 20.56 -8.46 16.74
CA VAL A 570 20.90 -8.87 15.37
C VAL A 570 22.02 -8.01 14.80
N LEU A 571 21.88 -6.68 14.84
CA LEU A 571 22.89 -5.77 14.28
C LEU A 571 24.21 -5.80 15.05
N ARG A 572 24.17 -5.99 16.37
CA ARG A 572 25.36 -6.24 17.20
C ARG A 572 26.08 -7.51 16.80
N THR A 573 25.34 -8.60 16.55
CA THR A 573 25.90 -9.89 16.10
C THR A 573 26.51 -9.80 14.70
N MET A 574 25.87 -9.07 13.78
CA MET A 574 26.44 -8.81 12.44
C MET A 574 27.65 -7.86 12.51
N GLY A 575 27.61 -6.86 13.39
CA GLY A 575 28.66 -5.86 13.62
C GLY A 575 29.93 -6.43 14.22
N SER A 576 29.85 -7.48 15.05
CA SER A 576 31.03 -8.22 15.54
C SER A 576 31.55 -9.30 14.57
N GLN A 577 30.89 -9.46 13.41
CA GLN A 577 31.27 -10.43 12.37
C GLN A 577 31.87 -9.74 11.14
N SER A 578 31.06 -8.98 10.39
CA SER A 578 31.50 -8.35 9.14
C SER A 578 30.76 -7.07 8.74
N LEU A 579 29.71 -6.66 9.45
CA LEU A 579 28.90 -5.51 9.05
C LEU A 579 29.68 -4.21 9.24
N GLU A 580 30.15 -3.65 8.13
CA GLU A 580 30.90 -2.41 8.03
C GLU A 580 29.98 -1.19 7.90
N LYS A 581 28.84 -1.37 7.21
CA LYS A 581 27.96 -0.29 6.78
C LYS A 581 26.48 -0.65 6.91
N LEU A 582 25.69 0.22 7.53
CA LEU A 582 24.25 0.10 7.68
C LEU A 582 23.51 1.29 7.02
N GLU A 583 22.47 1.01 6.24
CA GLU A 583 21.62 2.05 5.63
C GLU A 583 20.13 1.74 5.83
N LEU A 584 19.40 2.64 6.48
CA LEU A 584 18.01 2.47 6.90
C LEU A 584 17.14 3.55 6.25
N GLU A 585 16.12 3.18 5.48
CA GLU A 585 15.18 4.12 4.84
C GLU A 585 13.72 3.78 5.16
N SER A 586 12.99 4.66 5.85
CA SER A 586 11.63 4.37 6.35
C SER A 586 11.56 3.20 7.36
N VAL A 587 12.69 2.87 8.01
CA VAL A 587 12.75 1.78 9.01
C VAL A 587 12.23 2.26 10.37
N SER A 588 11.39 1.44 11.02
CA SER A 588 10.75 1.80 12.29
C SER A 588 11.05 0.84 13.43
N LEU A 589 10.99 1.32 14.67
CA LEU A 589 11.00 0.50 15.87
C LEU A 589 9.60 0.41 16.48
N THR A 590 9.26 -0.72 17.10
CA THR A 590 8.11 -0.78 18.02
C THR A 590 8.43 -0.04 19.32
N GLY A 591 7.45 0.11 20.20
CA GLY A 591 7.73 0.28 21.62
C GLY A 591 8.56 -0.87 22.19
N ALA A 592 9.09 -0.71 23.40
CA ALA A 592 9.75 -1.81 24.11
C ALA A 592 8.79 -3.01 24.26
N PRO A 593 9.26 -4.27 24.33
CA PRO A 593 8.38 -5.39 24.67
C PRO A 593 7.81 -5.23 26.09
N THR A 594 6.91 -6.12 26.51
CA THR A 594 6.51 -6.21 27.91
C THR A 594 6.14 -7.63 28.32
N ARG A 595 6.45 -7.98 29.58
CA ARG A 595 5.92 -9.18 30.27
C ARG A 595 4.61 -8.91 31.02
N ASN A 596 4.18 -7.64 31.11
CA ASN A 596 3.02 -7.20 31.85
C ASN A 596 1.90 -6.71 30.90
N PRO A 597 1.12 -7.62 30.29
CA PRO A 597 0.09 -7.28 29.29
C PRO A 597 -1.12 -6.50 29.84
N GLY A 598 -1.23 -6.32 31.16
CA GLY A 598 -2.40 -5.75 31.83
C GLY A 598 -2.35 -4.25 32.15
N ALA A 599 -1.25 -3.56 31.83
CA ALA A 599 -1.11 -2.12 32.10
C ALA A 599 -1.48 -1.28 30.86
N GLU A 600 -2.74 -0.81 30.83
CA GLU A 600 -3.22 0.35 30.04
C GLU A 600 -2.93 0.42 28.52
N ASN A 601 -2.53 -0.68 27.87
CA ASN A 601 -2.35 -0.75 26.41
C ASN A 601 -3.65 -0.53 25.59
N ALA A 602 -4.78 -0.31 26.25
CA ALA A 602 -6.08 -0.02 25.64
C ALA A 602 -6.20 1.45 25.20
N PHE A 603 -5.57 1.79 24.08
CA PHE A 603 -5.96 3.00 23.35
C PHE A 603 -7.43 2.89 22.93
N GLY A 604 -8.17 4.00 23.03
CA GLY A 604 -9.56 4.07 22.59
C GLY A 604 -9.74 3.85 21.08
N PRO A 605 -10.99 3.89 20.55
CA PRO A 605 -11.33 3.48 19.18
C PRO A 605 -10.69 4.30 18.03
N ALA A 606 -9.80 5.24 18.32
CA ALA A 606 -9.00 5.99 17.35
C ALA A 606 -7.76 5.24 16.80
N LEU A 607 -7.38 4.10 17.38
CA LEU A 607 -6.17 3.34 16.99
C LEU A 607 -6.42 1.87 16.59
N VAL A 608 -7.66 1.48 16.33
CA VAL A 608 -8.00 0.11 15.90
C VAL A 608 -7.43 -0.17 14.50
N ILE A 609 -6.58 -1.20 14.38
CA ILE A 609 -6.09 -1.73 13.10
C ILE A 609 -7.12 -2.75 12.58
N GLY A 610 -8.23 -2.23 12.04
CA GLY A 610 -9.36 -3.04 11.57
C GLY A 610 -10.72 -2.37 11.83
N PRO A 611 -11.84 -3.04 11.50
CA PRO A 611 -13.16 -2.43 11.61
C PRO A 611 -13.70 -2.48 13.04
N ALA A 612 -14.04 -1.31 13.59
CA ALA A 612 -14.76 -1.19 14.85
C ALA A 612 -16.20 -1.74 14.71
N HIS A 613 -16.41 -2.98 15.16
CA HIS A 613 -17.72 -3.60 15.24
C HIS A 613 -18.36 -3.33 16.61
N GLY A 614 -19.29 -2.38 16.68
CA GLY A 614 -20.10 -2.12 17.88
C GLY A 614 -20.59 -0.67 17.99
N PRO A 615 -21.90 -0.42 18.11
CA PRO A 615 -22.44 0.93 18.32
C PRO A 615 -22.28 1.37 19.77
N GLY A 616 -21.15 2.01 20.10
CA GLY A 616 -20.88 2.60 21.41
C GLY A 616 -21.08 4.12 21.42
N ILE A 617 -22.25 4.61 21.80
CA ILE A 617 -22.49 6.04 22.05
C ILE A 617 -21.80 6.42 23.37
N VAL A 618 -20.80 7.31 23.31
CA VAL A 618 -20.13 7.85 24.51
C VAL A 618 -20.51 9.33 24.70
N LEU A 619 -21.54 9.55 25.49
CA LEU A 619 -21.97 10.88 25.93
C LEU A 619 -20.91 11.49 26.87
N HIS A 620 -20.50 12.74 26.65
CA HIS A 620 -19.50 13.42 27.48
C HIS A 620 -20.07 13.82 28.86
N GLY A 621 -19.77 13.05 29.90
CA GLY A 621 -20.03 13.40 31.30
C GLY A 621 -18.75 13.82 32.04
N HIS A 622 -18.64 15.09 32.43
CA HIS A 622 -17.58 15.54 33.34
C HIS A 622 -17.94 15.19 34.80
N GLY A 623 -17.14 14.34 35.44
CA GLY A 623 -17.27 13.98 36.85
C GLY A 623 -15.89 13.84 37.51
N GLN A 624 -15.72 14.41 38.70
CA GLN A 624 -14.42 14.45 39.38
C GLN A 624 -14.11 13.14 40.12
N ALA A 625 -12.85 12.73 40.11
CA ALA A 625 -12.39 11.58 40.89
C ALA A 625 -12.09 11.95 42.35
N GLN A 626 -12.59 11.13 43.27
CA GLN A 626 -12.05 10.95 44.62
C GLN A 626 -11.98 9.44 44.87
N GLY A 627 -10.85 8.94 45.38
CA GLY A 627 -10.58 7.51 45.49
C GLY A 627 -10.18 7.08 46.90
N ALA A 628 -10.40 5.81 47.21
CA ALA A 628 -9.83 5.15 48.38
C ALA A 628 -9.63 3.63 48.15
N GLN A 629 -8.37 3.20 48.27
CA GLN A 629 -7.88 1.97 48.92
C GLN A 629 -8.51 0.60 48.62
N ALA A 630 -7.65 -0.39 48.38
CA ALA A 630 -8.02 -1.77 48.06
C ALA A 630 -7.75 -2.75 49.21
N ALA A 631 -8.70 -3.67 49.43
CA ALA A 631 -8.52 -5.01 50.00
C ALA A 631 -9.74 -5.88 49.61
N GLY A 632 -9.64 -7.15 49.22
CA GLY A 632 -8.46 -7.96 48.93
C GLY A 632 -8.56 -9.38 49.50
N GLN A 633 -9.03 -10.36 48.71
CA GLN A 633 -8.76 -11.80 48.90
C GLN A 633 -9.21 -12.66 47.70
N ASN A 634 -8.66 -13.89 47.61
CA ASN A 634 -8.83 -14.83 46.50
C ASN A 634 -10.14 -15.63 46.59
N GLN A 635 -10.72 -16.02 45.44
CA GLN A 635 -11.21 -17.39 45.19
C GLN A 635 -11.45 -17.69 43.70
N ALA A 636 -11.50 -18.98 43.36
CA ALA A 636 -11.68 -19.50 42.00
C ALA A 636 -13.18 -19.72 41.66
N PRO A 637 -13.57 -19.77 40.37
CA PRO A 637 -14.97 -19.66 39.97
C PRO A 637 -15.77 -20.97 40.06
N PRO A 638 -16.97 -20.97 40.65
CA PRO A 638 -17.98 -22.01 40.47
C PRO A 638 -18.94 -21.70 39.28
N LEU A 639 -19.47 -22.75 38.67
CA LEU A 639 -20.52 -22.67 37.64
C LEU A 639 -21.91 -22.39 38.25
N PRO A 640 -22.88 -21.85 37.47
CA PRO A 640 -24.09 -21.23 38.02
C PRO A 640 -25.25 -22.21 38.31
N PRO A 641 -26.08 -21.92 39.32
CA PRO A 641 -27.49 -22.24 39.34
C PRO A 641 -28.36 -20.99 39.13
N ALA A 642 -29.63 -21.20 38.74
CA ALA A 642 -30.57 -20.14 38.36
C ALA A 642 -31.54 -19.75 39.54
N PRO A 643 -32.63 -18.99 39.34
CA PRO A 643 -32.94 -17.82 40.18
C PRO A 643 -33.92 -18.07 41.34
N LEU A 644 -34.01 -17.11 42.27
CA LEU A 644 -35.24 -16.79 43.02
C LEU A 644 -35.17 -15.39 43.70
N GLN A 645 -36.33 -14.73 43.80
CA GLN A 645 -36.63 -13.49 44.53
C GLN A 645 -37.55 -13.83 45.75
N PRO A 646 -38.08 -12.88 46.54
CA PRO A 646 -37.48 -11.70 47.20
C PRO A 646 -37.85 -11.62 48.72
N GLN A 647 -37.26 -10.69 49.50
CA GLN A 647 -37.91 -10.15 50.71
C GLN A 647 -37.31 -8.79 51.15
N ALA A 648 -37.99 -8.03 52.03
CA ALA A 648 -37.74 -6.59 52.22
C ALA A 648 -38.03 -6.04 53.64
N ASN A 649 -37.45 -4.84 53.92
CA ASN A 649 -37.85 -3.86 54.94
C ASN A 649 -37.61 -4.24 56.44
N PRO A 650 -37.80 -3.35 57.45
CA PRO A 650 -38.17 -1.91 57.43
C PRO A 650 -37.44 -0.92 58.40
N GLY A 651 -37.58 0.39 58.12
CA GLY A 651 -37.83 1.45 59.13
C GLY A 651 -36.65 2.29 59.70
N PHE A 652 -36.86 3.39 60.44
CA PHE A 652 -38.06 4.27 60.60
C PHE A 652 -37.73 5.60 61.35
N GLY A 653 -38.39 6.73 61.03
CA GLY A 653 -38.44 7.99 61.83
C GLY A 653 -37.29 9.00 61.64
N GLY A 654 -37.44 10.33 61.86
CA GLY A 654 -38.62 11.14 62.26
C GLY A 654 -38.34 12.67 62.20
N ALA A 655 -39.39 13.51 62.24
CA ALA A 655 -39.35 15.01 62.14
C ALA A 655 -39.47 15.69 63.56
N PRO A 656 -39.79 17.02 63.82
CA PRO A 656 -40.59 18.02 63.05
C PRO A 656 -40.19 19.55 63.17
N GLY A 657 -41.03 20.49 62.63
CA GLY A 657 -41.08 21.96 62.98
C GLY A 657 -40.75 22.98 61.83
N VAL A 658 -41.61 23.62 61.00
CA VAL A 658 -42.80 24.55 61.09
C VAL A 658 -42.65 25.85 61.90
N PRO A 659 -43.30 27.02 61.58
CA PRO A 659 -44.25 27.40 60.48
C PRO A 659 -44.12 28.82 59.77
N ALA A 660 -45.09 29.09 58.87
CA ALA A 660 -45.57 30.26 58.06
C ALA A 660 -45.60 31.74 58.61
N GLY A 661 -46.00 32.81 57.87
CA GLY A 661 -46.39 33.01 56.43
C GLY A 661 -47.36 34.22 56.12
N VAL A 662 -48.01 34.24 54.92
CA VAL A 662 -49.08 35.19 54.38
C VAL A 662 -48.56 36.65 54.03
N VAL A 663 -49.14 37.66 53.32
CA VAL A 663 -50.44 38.19 52.73
C VAL A 663 -50.05 39.16 51.52
N ILE A 664 -50.70 39.48 50.36
CA ILE A 664 -52.07 39.54 49.72
C ILE A 664 -52.78 40.95 49.91
N PRO A 665 -53.57 41.62 48.98
CA PRO A 665 -53.93 41.50 47.53
C PRO A 665 -53.92 42.84 46.66
N GLN A 666 -54.62 42.86 45.48
CA GLN A 666 -55.34 43.99 44.75
C GLN A 666 -54.72 44.89 43.61
N GLY A 667 -55.61 45.49 42.78
CA GLY A 667 -55.44 46.46 41.64
C GLY A 667 -56.69 47.41 41.54
N PRO A 668 -57.12 48.07 40.41
CA PRO A 668 -56.66 48.07 38.98
C PRO A 668 -56.77 49.42 38.16
N LEU A 669 -56.47 49.35 36.84
CA LEU A 669 -57.00 50.12 35.66
C LEU A 669 -56.87 51.66 35.44
N HIS A 670 -56.50 52.06 34.20
CA HIS A 670 -57.17 53.12 33.38
C HIS A 670 -56.81 53.07 31.86
N ALA A 671 -57.20 54.09 31.06
CA ALA A 671 -57.16 54.21 29.57
C ALA A 671 -57.02 55.72 29.15
N PRO A 672 -57.23 56.22 27.89
CA PRO A 672 -57.49 55.61 26.55
C PRO A 672 -56.81 56.32 25.30
N GLY A 673 -57.05 55.89 24.03
CA GLY A 673 -56.77 56.76 22.84
C GLY A 673 -56.75 56.28 21.35
N ILE A 674 -57.90 55.95 20.73
CA ILE A 674 -58.31 56.25 19.31
C ILE A 674 -57.52 55.63 18.08
N LEU A 675 -58.16 55.60 16.88
CA LEU A 675 -57.80 54.94 15.58
C LEU A 675 -58.12 55.92 14.38
N PRO A 676 -58.26 55.58 13.05
CA PRO A 676 -58.06 54.33 12.27
C PRO A 676 -57.49 54.43 10.79
N ALA A 677 -57.30 53.25 10.15
CA ALA A 677 -57.57 52.91 8.71
C ALA A 677 -56.69 53.32 7.49
N HIS A 678 -56.89 52.54 6.40
CA HIS A 678 -56.45 52.63 4.98
C HIS A 678 -54.95 52.46 4.63
N LEU A 679 -54.49 51.97 3.46
CA LEU A 679 -54.97 51.13 2.33
C LEU A 679 -54.34 51.66 1.02
N ALA A 680 -53.26 51.03 0.56
CA ALA A 680 -52.86 50.97 -0.85
C ALA A 680 -51.80 49.87 -1.01
N GLY A 681 -51.87 49.06 -2.07
CA GLY A 681 -50.84 48.08 -2.40
C GLY A 681 -50.05 48.52 -3.62
N MET A 682 -48.80 48.07 -3.73
CA MET A 682 -48.04 48.07 -4.99
C MET A 682 -47.12 46.86 -5.06
N MET A 683 -46.94 46.34 -6.27
CA MET A 683 -45.94 45.31 -6.55
C MET A 683 -44.53 45.90 -6.43
N MET A 684 -43.55 45.12 -5.96
CA MET A 684 -42.28 45.01 -6.68
C MET A 684 -41.48 43.75 -6.34
N GLN A 685 -40.82 43.29 -7.38
CA GLN A 685 -39.80 42.25 -7.55
C GLN A 685 -38.83 42.00 -6.38
N GLN A 686 -38.39 40.75 -6.25
CA GLN A 686 -37.12 40.40 -5.59
C GLN A 686 -35.93 40.85 -6.46
N PRO A 687 -34.89 41.44 -5.84
CA PRO A 687 -33.50 41.34 -6.29
C PRO A 687 -32.72 40.35 -5.42
N LEU A 688 -31.56 39.88 -5.91
CA LEU A 688 -30.71 38.92 -5.21
C LEU A 688 -30.05 39.55 -3.96
N PRO A 689 -29.83 38.78 -2.86
CA PRO A 689 -28.99 39.24 -1.76
C PRO A 689 -27.52 39.34 -2.21
N GLN A 690 -26.91 40.50 -2.00
CA GLN A 690 -25.48 40.71 -2.24
C GLN A 690 -24.63 40.22 -1.07
N ILE A 691 -23.42 39.74 -1.37
CA ILE A 691 -22.45 39.24 -0.39
C ILE A 691 -21.85 40.42 0.39
N ALA A 692 -22.03 40.45 1.71
CA ALA A 692 -21.31 41.38 2.58
C ALA A 692 -21.12 40.83 4.02
N ASN A 693 -19.86 40.66 4.40
CA ASN A 693 -19.30 40.79 5.76
C ASN A 693 -20.01 40.08 6.94
N VAL A 694 -19.70 38.79 7.13
CA VAL A 694 -19.61 38.18 8.48
C VAL A 694 -18.17 37.71 8.72
N ALA A 695 -17.26 38.67 8.83
CA ALA A 695 -15.83 38.43 9.04
C ALA A 695 -15.27 39.49 10.01
N ASN A 696 -15.39 39.22 11.31
CA ASN A 696 -14.54 39.72 12.42
C ASN A 696 -15.15 39.27 13.76
N ASN A 697 -14.69 38.12 14.28
CA ASN A 697 -14.73 37.67 15.69
C ASN A 697 -14.44 36.15 15.84
N ALA A 698 -14.11 35.44 14.76
CA ALA A 698 -13.38 34.17 14.89
C ALA A 698 -12.00 34.47 15.49
N VAL A 699 -11.77 34.05 16.73
CA VAL A 699 -10.42 34.02 17.32
C VAL A 699 -9.59 33.06 16.46
N PRO A 700 -8.41 33.46 15.95
CA PRO A 700 -7.59 32.55 15.16
C PRO A 700 -7.21 31.34 16.02
N PRO A 701 -7.19 30.12 15.45
CA PRO A 701 -6.69 28.97 16.20
C PRO A 701 -5.29 29.27 16.72
N PRO A 702 -4.93 28.85 17.94
CA PRO A 702 -3.60 29.10 18.47
C PRO A 702 -2.56 28.53 17.51
N PRO A 703 -1.42 29.21 17.28
CA PRO A 703 -0.35 28.65 16.46
C PRO A 703 0.05 27.29 17.04
N PRO A 704 0.38 26.29 16.20
CA PRO A 704 0.81 24.99 16.69
C PRO A 704 2.01 25.20 17.63
N PRO A 705 2.08 24.48 18.76
CA PRO A 705 3.18 24.64 19.69
C PRO A 705 4.50 24.36 18.95
N ASP A 706 5.39 25.35 19.02
CA ASP A 706 6.72 25.27 18.41
C ASP A 706 7.42 23.97 18.89
N PRO A 707 7.82 23.06 17.99
CA PRO A 707 8.51 21.83 18.38
C PRO A 707 9.85 22.08 19.09
N MET A 708 10.40 23.30 19.00
CA MET A 708 11.59 23.74 19.72
C MET A 708 11.27 24.62 20.95
N ALA A 709 10.01 24.72 21.37
CA ALA A 709 9.61 25.44 22.58
C ALA A 709 10.30 24.88 23.83
N GLY A 710 11.31 25.60 24.32
CA GLY A 710 12.13 25.19 25.46
C GLY A 710 13.42 24.45 25.10
N TRP A 711 13.72 24.20 23.82
CA TRP A 711 14.93 23.48 23.36
C TRP A 711 16.23 24.07 23.94
N GLY A 712 16.36 25.39 23.98
CA GLY A 712 17.49 26.09 24.61
C GLY A 712 17.59 25.98 26.14
N ARG A 713 16.68 25.24 26.80
CA ARG A 713 16.75 24.86 28.22
C ARG A 713 16.97 23.35 28.42
N MET A 714 16.89 22.56 27.35
CA MET A 714 17.09 21.11 27.41
C MET A 714 18.59 20.79 27.55
N ARG A 715 18.88 19.59 28.03
CA ARG A 715 20.23 19.04 28.15
C ARG A 715 20.23 17.62 27.62
N LEU A 716 21.42 17.13 27.29
CA LEU A 716 21.61 15.70 27.04
C LEU A 716 21.23 14.92 28.30
N ARG A 717 20.52 13.81 28.10
CA ARG A 717 20.23 12.79 29.12
C ARG A 717 20.65 11.43 28.60
N GLN A 718 21.01 10.50 29.48
CA GLN A 718 21.27 9.13 29.08
C GLN A 718 20.01 8.54 28.39
N PRO A 719 20.09 8.03 27.15
CA PRO A 719 18.93 7.49 26.46
C PRO A 719 18.51 6.13 27.04
N ARG A 720 17.20 5.83 26.94
CA ARG A 720 16.68 4.47 27.18
C ARG A 720 17.33 3.49 26.21
N LEU A 721 17.71 2.33 26.71
CA LEU A 721 18.42 1.29 25.96
C LEU A 721 17.71 0.87 24.66
N LEU A 722 16.39 0.71 24.68
CA LEU A 722 15.58 0.26 23.55
C LEU A 722 15.02 1.39 22.67
N SER A 723 15.52 2.62 22.83
CA SER A 723 15.20 3.77 21.97
C SER A 723 16.14 3.90 20.76
N TRP A 724 15.79 4.70 19.74
CA TRP A 724 16.72 5.01 18.64
C TRP A 724 18.01 5.64 19.17
N ALA A 725 17.90 6.55 20.14
CA ALA A 725 19.08 7.17 20.75
C ALA A 725 19.97 6.14 21.47
N GLY A 726 19.39 5.15 22.17
CA GLY A 726 20.13 4.09 22.86
C GLY A 726 20.77 3.07 21.90
N ILE A 727 20.09 2.74 20.79
CA ILE A 727 20.60 1.84 19.75
C ILE A 727 21.73 2.50 18.96
N ILE A 728 21.57 3.78 18.58
CA ILE A 728 22.63 4.56 17.92
C ILE A 728 23.82 4.75 18.85
N GLU A 729 23.60 5.06 20.14
CA GLU A 729 24.66 5.15 21.14
C GLU A 729 25.51 3.88 21.24
N ARG A 730 24.96 2.69 20.93
CA ARG A 730 25.68 1.41 20.95
C ARG A 730 26.35 1.06 19.63
N LEU A 731 25.61 1.12 18.52
CA LEU A 731 26.08 0.64 17.23
C LEU A 731 26.92 1.65 16.45
N ALA A 732 26.80 2.96 16.71
CA ALA A 732 27.45 3.99 15.91
C ALA A 732 28.91 4.25 16.34
N PRO A 733 29.81 4.58 15.40
CA PRO A 733 31.24 4.85 15.67
C PRO A 733 31.48 6.28 16.21
N THR A 734 30.74 6.65 17.26
CA THR A 734 30.79 7.95 17.96
C THR A 734 31.02 7.76 19.46
N PRO A 735 31.50 8.79 20.19
CA PRO A 735 31.47 8.79 21.65
C PRO A 735 30.05 8.52 22.19
N PRO A 736 29.89 7.77 23.30
CA PRO A 736 28.61 7.63 23.99
C PRO A 736 28.14 8.97 24.56
N ILE A 737 26.83 9.13 24.79
CA ILE A 737 26.27 10.39 25.29
C ILE A 737 26.85 10.74 26.67
N GLN A 738 27.14 9.73 27.48
CA GLN A 738 27.79 9.90 28.78
C GLN A 738 29.15 10.64 28.70
N GLU A 739 29.99 10.39 27.68
CA GLU A 739 31.27 11.10 27.50
C GLU A 739 31.07 12.57 27.12
N ILE A 740 30.08 12.84 26.26
CA ILE A 740 29.68 14.20 25.88
C ILE A 740 29.13 14.97 27.11
N MET A 741 28.48 14.26 28.04
CA MET A 741 27.93 14.82 29.28
C MET A 741 28.96 15.14 30.36
N VAL A 742 30.21 14.65 30.31
CA VAL A 742 31.24 14.89 31.36
C VAL A 742 31.53 16.39 31.59
N GLY A 743 31.27 17.25 30.61
CA GLY A 743 31.36 18.70 30.74
C GLY A 743 30.16 19.39 31.43
N GLN A 744 29.11 18.67 31.80
CA GLN A 744 27.89 19.20 32.42
C GLN A 744 27.68 18.54 33.79
N GLY A 745 27.79 19.31 34.87
CA GLY A 745 27.90 18.80 36.24
C GLY A 745 26.83 17.77 36.64
N PHE A 746 27.30 16.66 37.20
CA PHE A 746 26.55 15.45 37.53
C PHE A 746 25.29 15.69 38.38
N GLN A 747 24.20 15.06 37.95
CA GLN A 747 23.18 14.50 38.83
C GLN A 747 23.04 13.03 38.41
N ASP A 748 23.38 12.11 39.30
CA ASP A 748 23.35 10.67 39.02
C ASP A 748 21.91 10.13 39.13
N ASP A 749 21.11 10.41 38.10
CA ASP A 749 19.83 9.72 37.84
C ASP A 749 20.09 8.26 37.36
N GLU A 750 20.89 7.48 38.08
CA GLU A 750 21.32 6.11 37.70
C GLU A 750 20.13 5.14 37.50
N GLU A 751 18.96 5.44 38.09
CA GLU A 751 17.81 4.54 38.06
C GLU A 751 17.10 4.49 36.69
N ASP A 752 17.03 5.57 35.91
CA ASP A 752 16.04 5.73 34.82
C ASP A 752 16.50 5.31 33.40
N TRP A 753 17.78 4.97 33.20
CA TRP A 753 18.30 4.64 31.85
C TRP A 753 18.03 3.20 31.38
N VAL A 754 17.73 2.28 32.30
CA VAL A 754 17.50 0.85 32.00
C VAL A 754 16.01 0.59 31.81
N ASP A 755 15.62 0.10 30.64
CA ASP A 755 14.24 -0.33 30.41
C ASP A 755 13.84 -1.47 31.35
N ASP A 756 12.58 -1.47 31.81
CA ASP A 756 12.18 -2.24 32.99
C ASP A 756 12.20 -3.78 32.79
N ILE A 757 12.23 -4.24 31.53
CA ILE A 757 12.57 -5.63 31.18
C ILE A 757 14.03 -5.92 31.55
N VAL A 758 14.95 -5.08 31.11
CA VAL A 758 16.40 -5.32 31.18
C VAL A 758 16.91 -5.22 32.62
N ARG A 759 16.23 -4.45 33.49
CA ARG A 759 16.44 -4.52 34.95
C ARG A 759 16.10 -5.90 35.55
N LYS A 760 15.23 -6.68 34.90
CA LYS A 760 14.57 -7.90 35.43
C LYS A 760 14.92 -9.14 34.62
N ASP A 761 16.03 -9.11 33.87
CA ASP A 761 16.33 -10.13 32.88
C ASP A 761 17.82 -10.42 32.70
N ASP A 762 18.25 -11.57 33.23
CA ASP A 762 19.63 -12.05 33.14
C ASP A 762 20.10 -12.33 31.70
N GLY A 763 19.20 -12.52 30.73
CA GLY A 763 19.54 -12.69 29.32
C GLY A 763 20.02 -11.39 28.65
N PHE A 764 19.54 -10.24 29.12
CA PHE A 764 20.04 -8.93 28.69
C PHE A 764 21.27 -8.45 29.46
N SER A 765 21.77 -9.21 30.45
CA SER A 765 23.07 -8.95 31.09
C SER A 765 24.25 -8.94 30.12
N LEU A 766 24.07 -9.56 28.94
CA LEU A 766 25.01 -9.53 27.82
C LEU A 766 25.13 -8.17 27.14
N LEU A 767 24.21 -7.21 27.36
CA LEU A 767 24.31 -5.85 26.83
C LEU A 767 25.16 -4.98 27.77
N PRO A 768 26.27 -4.37 27.28
CA PRO A 768 27.12 -3.56 28.15
C PRO A 768 26.43 -2.30 28.65
N ARG A 769 26.76 -1.94 29.89
CA ARG A 769 26.37 -0.71 30.56
C ARG A 769 27.06 0.50 29.89
N PRO A 770 26.53 1.74 30.01
CA PRO A 770 27.13 2.96 29.44
C PRO A 770 28.65 3.05 29.64
N HIS A 771 29.13 2.89 30.88
CA HIS A 771 30.53 2.85 31.29
C HIS A 771 31.43 1.80 30.58
N SER A 772 30.84 0.83 29.88
CA SER A 772 31.52 -0.27 29.17
C SER A 772 31.35 -0.24 27.65
N LEU A 773 30.57 0.70 27.11
CA LEU A 773 30.29 0.78 25.66
C LEU A 773 31.56 1.00 24.82
N VAL A 774 32.54 1.75 25.34
CA VAL A 774 33.81 2.05 24.64
C VAL A 774 34.49 0.77 24.15
N ARG A 775 34.64 -0.23 25.04
CA ARG A 775 35.29 -1.51 24.73
C ARG A 775 34.43 -2.43 23.85
N GLU A 776 33.11 -2.24 23.82
CA GLU A 776 32.27 -2.95 22.84
C GLU A 776 32.43 -2.36 21.45
N LYS A 777 32.51 -1.02 21.32
CA LYS A 777 32.69 -0.36 20.01
C LYS A 777 34.02 -0.74 19.35
N GLU A 778 35.06 -1.01 20.13
CA GLU A 778 36.33 -1.59 19.65
C GLU A 778 36.17 -2.97 19.00
N LEU A 779 35.08 -3.70 19.29
CA LEU A 779 34.75 -5.02 18.74
C LEU A 779 33.77 -4.98 17.56
N LEU A 780 33.25 -3.80 17.18
CA LEU A 780 32.29 -3.63 16.09
C LEU A 780 32.98 -3.10 14.82
N SER A 781 32.75 -3.74 13.68
CA SER A 781 33.25 -3.29 12.36
C SER A 781 32.44 -2.13 11.75
N ILE A 782 31.32 -1.75 12.37
CA ILE A 782 30.39 -0.73 11.85
C ILE A 782 31.06 0.65 11.88
N HIS A 783 31.40 1.18 10.70
CA HIS A 783 32.03 2.49 10.54
C HIS A 783 31.15 3.50 9.79
N HIS A 784 29.99 3.09 9.28
CA HIS A 784 29.00 3.96 8.64
C HIS A 784 27.58 3.54 8.99
N ILE A 785 26.77 4.48 9.49
CA ILE A 785 25.32 4.32 9.65
C ILE A 785 24.63 5.51 8.98
N SER A 786 23.70 5.24 8.06
CA SER A 786 22.81 6.24 7.49
C SER A 786 21.36 5.91 7.84
N LEU A 787 20.64 6.90 8.37
CA LEU A 787 19.20 6.85 8.65
C LEU A 787 18.49 7.85 7.75
N LYS A 788 17.35 7.47 7.20
CA LYS A 788 16.54 8.33 6.34
C LYS A 788 15.06 8.09 6.65
N SER A 789 14.40 9.06 7.26
CA SER A 789 13.01 8.93 7.74
C SER A 789 12.78 7.69 8.62
N CYS A 790 13.70 7.38 9.54
CA CYS A 790 13.48 6.30 10.51
C CYS A 790 12.59 6.77 11.67
N GLY A 791 11.97 5.91 12.45
CA GLY A 791 11.10 6.37 13.55
C GLY A 791 10.39 5.24 14.28
N TYR A 792 9.17 5.48 14.77
CA TYR A 792 8.42 4.48 15.54
C TYR A 792 7.14 3.99 14.84
N VAL A 793 6.64 2.84 15.31
CA VAL A 793 5.36 2.21 14.92
C VAL A 793 4.60 1.69 16.14
N VAL A 794 3.27 1.72 16.07
CA VAL A 794 2.33 1.11 17.02
C VAL A 794 1.92 -0.28 16.54
N LEU A 795 1.77 -1.21 17.48
CA LEU A 795 1.16 -2.53 17.27
C LEU A 795 0.00 -2.75 18.25
N ASP A 796 -1.12 -3.28 17.77
CA ASP A 796 -2.27 -3.69 18.59
C ASP A 796 -2.01 -5.08 19.23
N ILE A 797 -0.93 -5.20 20.00
CA ILE A 797 -0.59 -6.43 20.73
C ILE A 797 -0.26 -6.12 22.20
N PRO A 798 -0.67 -6.97 23.15
CA PRO A 798 -0.42 -6.74 24.57
C PRO A 798 1.04 -7.01 24.98
N MET A 799 1.91 -7.42 24.04
CA MET A 799 3.31 -7.78 24.26
C MET A 799 4.29 -6.63 23.98
N VAL A 800 3.81 -5.47 23.55
CA VAL A 800 4.60 -4.25 23.29
C VAL A 800 4.01 -3.10 24.11
N ASP A 801 4.87 -2.40 24.84
CA ASP A 801 4.54 -1.15 25.52
C ASP A 801 4.57 0.01 24.51
N ASN A 802 3.42 0.34 23.96
CA ASN A 802 3.26 1.47 23.05
C ASN A 802 3.38 2.83 23.78
N HIS A 803 3.18 2.91 25.10
CA HIS A 803 3.35 4.14 25.88
C HIS A 803 4.82 4.52 26.08
N SER A 804 5.74 3.57 25.90
CA SER A 804 7.19 3.85 25.86
C SER A 804 7.59 4.82 24.72
N ILE A 805 6.80 4.90 23.64
CA ILE A 805 7.07 5.66 22.41
C ILE A 805 5.99 6.71 22.06
N MET A 806 4.81 6.65 22.66
CA MET A 806 3.68 7.57 22.45
C MET A 806 3.10 8.05 23.78
N PRO A 807 2.76 9.34 23.96
CA PRO A 807 2.08 9.79 25.16
C PRO A 807 0.62 9.31 25.18
N THR A 808 0.08 9.14 26.40
CA THR A 808 -1.26 8.60 26.66
C THR A 808 -2.39 9.41 26.02
N THR A 809 -2.23 10.72 25.92
CA THR A 809 -3.04 11.58 25.04
C THR A 809 -2.34 11.70 23.68
N SER A 810 -2.99 11.25 22.59
CA SER A 810 -2.42 11.44 21.25
C SER A 810 -2.20 12.93 20.99
N PRO A 811 -0.95 13.38 20.75
CA PRO A 811 -0.64 14.81 20.66
C PRO A 811 -1.08 15.38 19.29
N TRP A 812 -1.47 14.51 18.36
CA TRP A 812 -1.98 14.83 17.05
C TRP A 812 -3.22 13.96 16.78
N GLN A 813 -4.34 14.60 16.46
CA GLN A 813 -5.46 13.93 15.80
C GLN A 813 -5.24 14.03 14.29
N GLU A 814 -5.53 12.95 13.55
CA GLU A 814 -5.62 13.05 12.09
C GLU A 814 -6.79 13.99 11.74
N PRO A 815 -6.67 14.86 10.70
CA PRO A 815 -7.74 15.80 10.37
C PRO A 815 -9.10 15.11 10.20
N ALA A 816 -10.18 15.76 10.63
CA ALA A 816 -11.52 15.18 10.59
C ALA A 816 -11.93 14.76 9.16
N GLU A 817 -11.55 15.56 8.16
CA GLU A 817 -11.73 15.29 6.73
C GLU A 817 -10.99 14.02 6.27
N VAL A 818 -9.72 13.86 6.69
CA VAL A 818 -8.88 12.68 6.39
C VAL A 818 -9.49 11.44 7.02
N THR A 819 -9.95 11.55 8.27
CA THR A 819 -10.59 10.46 9.02
C THR A 819 -11.94 10.07 8.40
N ALA A 820 -12.75 11.05 7.97
CA ALA A 820 -14.03 10.82 7.31
C ALA A 820 -13.85 10.14 5.96
N ARG A 821 -12.96 10.65 5.10
CA ARG A 821 -12.66 10.07 3.79
C ARG A 821 -12.06 8.67 3.89
N ARG A 822 -11.21 8.38 4.89
CA ARG A 822 -10.74 7.01 5.14
C ARG A 822 -11.89 6.07 5.51
N ARG A 823 -12.86 6.52 6.31
CA ARG A 823 -14.05 5.74 6.70
C ARG A 823 -14.97 5.47 5.51
N GLU A 824 -15.19 6.48 4.66
CA GLU A 824 -15.96 6.39 3.41
C GLU A 824 -15.38 5.36 2.43
N LEU A 825 -14.05 5.30 2.28
CA LEU A 825 -13.37 4.39 1.36
C LEU A 825 -13.20 2.96 1.90
N MET A 826 -13.32 2.75 3.22
CA MET A 826 -13.11 1.45 3.89
C MET A 826 -13.96 0.27 3.39
N PRO A 827 -15.20 0.43 2.87
CA PRO A 827 -15.98 -0.66 2.26
C PRO A 827 -15.42 -1.16 0.92
N PHE A 828 -14.60 -0.34 0.24
CA PHE A 828 -14.07 -0.65 -1.10
C PHE A 828 -12.60 -1.11 -1.07
N MET A 829 -11.83 -0.66 -0.07
CA MET A 829 -10.38 -0.88 0.02
C MET A 829 -10.00 -2.14 0.81
N GLN A 830 -8.84 -2.73 0.48
CA GLN A 830 -8.28 -3.86 1.21
C GLN A 830 -7.97 -3.46 2.67
N SER A 831 -8.14 -4.39 3.60
CA SER A 831 -7.86 -4.17 5.03
C SER A 831 -7.26 -5.42 5.64
N CYS A 832 -6.30 -5.22 6.55
CA CYS A 832 -5.65 -6.30 7.29
C CYS A 832 -6.07 -6.23 8.76
N GLY A 833 -6.52 -7.36 9.31
CA GLY A 833 -6.81 -7.53 10.74
C GLY A 833 -5.68 -8.21 11.52
N ASP A 834 -4.49 -8.37 10.91
CA ASP A 834 -3.32 -8.91 11.58
C ASP A 834 -2.66 -7.81 12.42
N ARG A 835 -2.60 -8.04 13.73
CA ARG A 835 -2.10 -7.10 14.73
C ARG A 835 -0.59 -6.81 14.61
N LEU A 836 0.12 -7.59 13.80
CA LEU A 836 1.54 -7.40 13.44
C LEU A 836 1.74 -6.59 12.14
N ALA A 837 0.67 -6.09 11.50
CA ALA A 837 0.77 -5.11 10.43
C ALA A 837 0.72 -3.69 11.03
N ALA A 838 1.87 -3.03 11.13
CA ALA A 838 2.06 -1.87 12.01
C ALA A 838 1.62 -0.52 11.42
N LYS A 839 1.25 0.43 12.30
CA LYS A 839 0.97 1.83 11.95
C LYS A 839 2.14 2.73 12.33
N ILE A 840 2.62 3.56 11.41
CA ILE A 840 3.71 4.53 11.67
C ILE A 840 3.24 5.67 12.56
N THR A 841 4.05 6.04 13.56
CA THR A 841 3.86 7.26 14.32
C THR A 841 4.62 8.42 13.68
N ASN A 842 3.94 9.56 13.54
CA ASN A 842 4.56 10.84 13.17
C ASN A 842 4.96 11.61 14.45
N TYR A 843 5.60 10.89 15.38
CA TYR A 843 5.94 11.38 16.72
C TYR A 843 7.23 10.74 17.24
N ILE A 844 8.03 11.57 17.92
CA ILE A 844 9.18 11.22 18.74
C ILE A 844 9.16 12.14 19.96
N SER A 845 9.67 11.70 21.11
CA SER A 845 9.71 12.55 22.31
C SER A 845 10.70 13.72 22.14
N ASN A 846 10.38 14.89 22.70
CA ASN A 846 11.26 16.06 22.60
C ASN A 846 12.67 15.79 23.18
N GLN A 847 12.79 14.97 24.23
CA GLN A 847 14.07 14.64 24.84
C GLN A 847 14.89 13.68 23.98
N GLU A 848 14.25 12.73 23.31
CA GLU A 848 14.94 11.85 22.36
C GLU A 848 15.36 12.62 21.10
N HIS A 849 14.49 13.46 20.55
CA HIS A 849 14.82 14.36 19.44
C HIS A 849 16.02 15.26 19.81
N PHE A 850 15.99 15.90 20.98
CA PHE A 850 17.10 16.72 21.47
C PHE A 850 18.41 15.91 21.57
N ASN A 851 18.36 14.69 22.12
CA ASN A 851 19.52 13.80 22.20
C ASN A 851 20.06 13.45 20.80
N LEU A 852 19.19 13.03 19.88
CA LEU A 852 19.56 12.60 18.53
C LEU A 852 20.17 13.74 17.70
N SER A 853 19.57 14.93 17.73
CA SER A 853 20.10 16.10 17.03
C SER A 853 21.40 16.61 17.66
N THR A 854 21.47 16.69 18.99
CA THR A 854 22.61 17.32 19.69
C THR A 854 23.83 16.40 19.78
N ALA A 855 23.65 15.09 19.95
CA ALA A 855 24.76 14.14 20.07
C ALA A 855 25.17 13.48 18.75
N PHE A 856 24.23 13.32 17.80
CA PHE A 856 24.47 12.55 16.56
C PHE A 856 24.15 13.31 15.26
N GLY A 857 23.76 14.59 15.33
CA GLY A 857 23.53 15.44 14.15
C GLY A 857 22.30 15.04 13.32
N MET A 858 21.29 14.43 13.94
CA MET A 858 20.06 14.01 13.26
C MET A 858 19.09 15.19 13.03
N ASP A 859 18.54 15.25 11.83
CA ASP A 859 17.43 16.11 11.40
C ASP A 859 16.09 15.34 11.50
N THR A 860 14.95 16.04 11.48
CA THR A 860 13.60 15.45 11.42
C THR A 860 12.73 15.91 10.25
N GLU A 861 13.27 16.67 9.28
CA GLU A 861 12.52 17.05 8.08
C GLU A 861 12.66 16.05 6.89
N TRP A 862 11.67 16.06 5.99
CA TRP A 862 11.78 15.49 4.63
C TRP A 862 12.36 16.48 3.61
N THR A 863 12.44 17.77 3.97
CA THR A 863 12.96 18.86 3.13
C THR A 863 14.39 18.58 2.72
N GLY A 864 14.67 18.53 1.41
CA GLY A 864 16.00 18.17 0.88
C GLY A 864 16.37 16.68 0.98
N VAL A 865 15.57 15.86 1.66
CA VAL A 865 15.76 14.40 1.83
C VAL A 865 15.01 13.60 0.76
N TYR A 866 13.88 14.14 0.27
CA TYR A 866 13.07 13.58 -0.81
C TYR A 866 12.74 14.63 -1.89
N ASP A 867 12.44 14.17 -3.11
CA ASP A 867 11.91 15.00 -4.19
C ASP A 867 10.55 15.60 -3.77
N GLU A 868 10.30 16.88 -4.11
CA GLU A 868 9.08 17.62 -3.77
C GLU A 868 7.78 16.87 -4.12
N GLU A 869 7.77 16.11 -5.22
CA GLU A 869 6.61 15.32 -5.67
C GLU A 869 6.21 14.23 -4.65
N VAL A 870 7.17 13.68 -3.90
CA VAL A 870 6.94 12.69 -2.82
C VAL A 870 6.33 13.38 -1.59
N ILE A 871 6.84 14.57 -1.25
CA ILE A 871 6.35 15.39 -0.13
C ILE A 871 4.89 15.82 -0.40
N GLU A 872 4.60 16.32 -1.60
CA GLU A 872 3.25 16.73 -1.99
C GLU A 872 2.29 15.56 -2.18
N ALA A 873 2.77 14.35 -2.53
CA ALA A 873 1.94 13.15 -2.52
C ALA A 873 1.53 12.74 -1.11
N ALA A 874 2.47 12.73 -0.15
CA ALA A 874 2.16 12.43 1.24
C ALA A 874 1.16 13.45 1.85
N LYS A 875 1.33 14.75 1.56
CA LYS A 875 0.37 15.80 1.98
C LYS A 875 -1.05 15.55 1.47
N ARG A 876 -1.21 15.26 0.18
CA ARG A 876 -2.54 15.04 -0.42
C ARG A 876 -3.18 13.73 0.02
N ASP A 877 -2.40 12.75 0.47
CA ASP A 877 -2.92 11.55 1.15
C ASP A 877 -3.23 11.77 2.65
N GLY A 878 -3.16 13.02 3.13
CA GLY A 878 -3.57 13.43 4.48
C GLY A 878 -2.44 13.67 5.49
N ILE A 879 -1.17 13.49 5.09
CA ILE A 879 -0.02 13.69 5.99
C ILE A 879 0.38 15.18 6.01
N VAL A 880 -0.24 15.95 6.91
CA VAL A 880 -0.07 17.42 7.04
C VAL A 880 1.42 17.86 7.12
N HIS A 881 2.24 17.09 7.82
CA HIS A 881 3.68 17.33 7.97
C HIS A 881 4.48 16.06 7.66
N PRO A 882 4.82 15.78 6.40
CA PRO A 882 5.62 14.61 6.04
C PRO A 882 7.00 14.67 6.71
N GLY A 883 7.44 13.55 7.28
CA GLY A 883 8.68 13.46 8.06
C GLY A 883 8.59 13.85 9.53
N ARG A 884 7.53 14.53 9.99
CA ARG A 884 7.42 14.94 11.40
C ARG A 884 7.52 13.72 12.32
N GLY A 885 8.47 13.74 13.26
CA GLY A 885 8.72 12.62 14.18
C GLY A 885 9.50 11.45 13.58
N ARG A 886 10.04 11.62 12.38
CA ARG A 886 10.95 10.69 11.70
C ARG A 886 12.34 11.32 11.65
N ILE A 887 13.41 10.52 11.75
CA ILE A 887 14.80 10.99 11.89
C ILE A 887 15.62 10.68 10.63
N THR A 888 16.48 11.62 10.24
CA THR A 888 17.38 11.51 9.08
C THR A 888 18.77 11.99 9.46
N GLY A 889 19.82 11.27 9.05
CA GLY A 889 21.20 11.67 9.27
C GLY A 889 22.22 10.62 8.84
N MET A 890 23.49 10.93 9.03
CA MET A 890 24.60 10.04 8.67
C MET A 890 25.72 10.16 9.70
N ILE A 891 26.14 9.01 10.23
CA ILE A 891 27.28 8.89 11.14
C ILE A 891 28.36 8.08 10.44
N THR A 892 29.58 8.61 10.42
CA THR A 892 30.77 7.92 9.91
C THR A 892 31.89 8.00 10.93
N LYS A 893 32.66 6.91 11.10
CA LYS A 893 33.92 6.97 11.86
C LYS A 893 34.81 8.04 11.22
N MET A 894 35.31 8.99 11.99
CA MET A 894 36.28 9.95 11.45
C MET A 894 37.54 9.20 11.03
N ALA A 895 38.10 9.59 9.88
CA ALA A 895 39.39 9.06 9.44
C ALA A 895 40.47 9.49 10.42
N GLU A 896 41.24 8.53 10.93
CA GLU A 896 42.43 8.79 11.73
C GLU A 896 43.42 9.59 10.85
N GLN A 897 43.80 10.78 11.30
CA GLN A 897 44.82 11.59 10.63
C GLN A 897 46.19 10.98 10.93
N VAL A 898 46.79 10.38 9.90
CA VAL A 898 48.11 9.73 9.89
C VAL A 898 49.23 10.76 9.71
#